data_AF-A0A969UB82-F1
#
_entry.id   AF-A0A969UB82-F1
#
_cell.length_a   1.000
_cell.length_b   1.000
_cell.length_c   1.000
_cell.angle_alpha   90.00
_cell.angle_beta   90.00
_cell.angle_gamma   90.00
#
_symmetry.space_group_name_H-M   'P 1'
#
loop_
_entity.id
_entity.type
_entity.pdbx_description
1 polymer ?
#
loop_
_entity_poly.entity_id
_entity_poly.type
_entity_poly.pdbx_seq_one_letter_code
_entity_poly.pdbx_strand_id
1 'polypeptide(L)'
;MFERAPEMNSPQIEPKRVTLTISQAANHELEVKLAVRYAKDNTWASDPSSDRLVALPQQLLDAYAAWRQNYLVYGRNRGLIVPSHPIETNVSISLDDCDKLKDKFVTEFDRWLSGLTQIRENLLAHVSRAELISFVVQTETNDPQLDLALHRLPWNEWKFIHKHYDTEIALSTKHGPIIRREGGKLRALAICGSYQQPEHQLDLNPDLAALSEHLANSAIELEIWTAEPTQTTKLDLLKKLDRSTYHLLFFCGHSSANNQIQLNDRESISLEDPRFQRILTELRKRGLILAFFNSCEGLGNASILMSAGIPYVVVMKELVHDIVAQEFIKYFLKSAIEPNKPIHLAVNQARSKLQWLDKLPHGDFLPVLFQNPDQPLFYINPISTETPTTPQLSTDEPVKPPTSQWLTRWLFGAKSAPIILGGLVLLSLANLLFFIKTNNSNHQKNVRQISTNDVNSWISAGDRILTGSHEDRDSELGHTYFSSQQYAQSAAAFDRYLGERGRANNPQFVIFSSNAKAYQQVATSGGKILKFATSVPLGNNQEIATEILRGVAQKQIEFNRKSSTLQLVIIIGNDDNSSDKSQKIAQKFVEDPDILAVVGHNASNASEEAAKVYNRQLVMLSPTSFSTKLKKEDRQDSISLLLLPLILL
;
A
#
# COMPACT_ATOMS: atom_id res chain seq x y z
N MET A 1 16.92 -65.83 0.10
CA MET A 1 16.47 -65.25 1.37
C MET A 1 17.39 -64.09 1.71
N PHE A 2 16.92 -62.86 1.49
CA PHE A 2 17.42 -61.67 2.17
C PHE A 2 16.15 -60.96 2.63
N GLU A 3 15.95 -60.92 3.93
CA GLU A 3 14.75 -60.33 4.51
C GLU A 3 14.76 -58.82 4.27
N ARG A 4 13.63 -58.27 3.82
CA ARG A 4 13.43 -56.82 3.90
C ARG A 4 13.43 -56.46 5.39
N ALA A 5 14.32 -55.57 5.79
CA ALA A 5 14.19 -54.89 7.07
C ALA A 5 12.78 -54.27 7.15
N PRO A 6 12.09 -54.34 8.30
CA PRO A 6 10.78 -53.71 8.42
C PRO A 6 10.94 -52.20 8.22
N GLU A 7 10.05 -51.61 7.41
CA GLU A 7 9.86 -50.17 7.39
C GLU A 7 9.45 -49.74 8.79
N MET A 8 10.41 -49.24 9.58
CA MET A 8 10.09 -48.59 10.83
C MET A 8 9.27 -47.35 10.48
N ASN A 9 7.97 -47.42 10.76
CA ASN A 9 7.10 -46.26 10.85
C ASN A 9 7.82 -45.22 11.70
N SER A 10 8.39 -44.21 11.04
CA SER A 10 8.93 -43.05 11.74
C SER A 10 7.75 -42.45 12.51
N PRO A 11 7.85 -42.26 13.83
CA PRO A 11 6.74 -41.69 14.59
C PRO A 11 6.37 -40.37 13.92
N GLN A 12 5.09 -40.19 13.58
CA GLN A 12 4.61 -38.93 13.01
C GLN A 12 4.86 -37.85 14.05
N ILE A 13 5.93 -37.08 13.84
CA ILE A 13 6.30 -35.98 14.72
C ILE A 13 5.19 -34.93 14.56
N GLU A 14 4.36 -34.77 15.58
CA GLU A 14 3.25 -33.83 15.54
C GLU A 14 3.80 -32.40 15.37
N PRO A 15 3.31 -31.60 14.40
CA PRO A 15 3.82 -30.26 14.17
C PRO A 15 3.70 -29.39 15.41
N LYS A 16 4.69 -28.51 15.63
CA LYS A 16 4.67 -27.55 16.74
C LYS A 16 4.36 -26.13 16.26
N ARG A 17 3.66 -25.39 17.11
CA ARG A 17 3.46 -23.95 16.99
C ARG A 17 4.48 -23.26 17.89
N VAL A 18 5.21 -22.32 17.32
CA VAL A 18 6.17 -21.48 18.02
C VAL A 18 5.72 -20.04 17.86
N THR A 19 5.37 -19.39 18.96
CA THR A 19 5.00 -17.97 18.97
C THR A 19 6.03 -17.18 19.76
N LEU A 20 6.61 -16.16 19.12
CA LEU A 20 7.51 -15.19 19.72
C LEU A 20 6.77 -13.85 19.85
N THR A 21 6.21 -13.56 21.02
CA THR A 21 5.47 -12.32 21.29
C THR A 21 6.42 -11.22 21.77
N ILE A 22 6.42 -10.08 21.10
CA ILE A 22 7.20 -8.88 21.43
C ILE A 22 6.24 -7.81 21.93
N SER A 23 6.40 -7.41 23.19
CA SER A 23 5.62 -6.35 23.83
C SER A 23 6.52 -5.25 24.40
N GLN A 24 6.01 -4.02 24.50
CA GLN A 24 6.78 -2.89 25.04
C GLN A 24 6.55 -2.71 26.53
N ALA A 25 7.63 -2.74 27.32
CA ALA A 25 7.61 -2.47 28.74
C ALA A 25 7.62 -0.96 29.04
N ALA A 26 7.21 -0.58 30.26
CA ALA A 26 7.09 0.84 30.67
C ALA A 26 8.41 1.63 30.66
N ASN A 27 9.56 0.95 30.64
CA ASN A 27 10.90 1.54 30.48
C ASN A 27 11.36 1.63 29.01
N HIS A 28 10.47 1.39 28.05
CA HIS A 28 10.72 1.31 26.59
C HIS A 28 11.59 0.12 26.15
N GLU A 29 11.97 -0.78 27.04
CA GLU A 29 12.53 -2.09 26.66
C GLU A 29 11.45 -2.96 25.98
N LEU A 30 11.90 -3.92 25.19
CA LEU A 30 11.04 -4.90 24.54
C LEU A 30 11.12 -6.20 25.34
N GLU A 31 10.01 -6.59 25.96
CA GLU A 31 9.86 -7.89 26.58
C GLU A 31 9.50 -8.89 25.47
N VAL A 32 10.27 -9.97 25.35
CA VAL A 32 10.08 -11.00 24.34
C VAL A 32 9.72 -12.30 25.04
N LYS A 33 8.59 -12.91 24.67
CA LYS A 33 8.05 -14.14 25.25
C LYS A 33 7.99 -15.24 24.19
N LEU A 34 8.51 -16.40 24.52
CA LEU A 34 8.42 -17.61 23.71
C LEU A 34 7.32 -18.53 24.26
N ALA A 35 6.44 -18.98 23.36
CA ALA A 35 5.50 -20.06 23.60
C ALA A 35 5.72 -21.19 22.58
N VAL A 36 5.94 -22.41 23.07
CA VAL A 36 5.99 -23.64 22.24
C VAL A 36 4.80 -24.52 22.58
N ARG A 37 4.00 -24.88 21.58
CA ARG A 37 2.75 -25.65 21.74
C ARG A 37 2.60 -26.73 20.67
N TYR A 38 1.86 -27.79 20.97
CA TYR A 38 1.48 -28.78 19.96
C TYR A 38 0.40 -28.20 19.03
N ALA A 39 0.55 -28.34 17.70
CA ALA A 39 -0.37 -27.72 16.74
C ALA A 39 -1.78 -28.36 16.72
N LYS A 40 -1.90 -29.58 17.24
CA LYS A 40 -3.12 -30.41 17.25
C LYS A 40 -4.17 -29.92 18.24
N ASP A 41 -3.75 -29.63 19.47
CA ASP A 41 -4.62 -29.28 20.60
C ASP A 41 -4.27 -27.93 21.27
N ASN A 42 -3.19 -27.26 20.82
CA ASN A 42 -2.67 -26.01 21.37
C ASN A 42 -2.19 -26.13 22.84
N THR A 43 -1.91 -27.35 23.32
CA THR A 43 -1.31 -27.57 24.65
C THR A 43 0.16 -27.20 24.68
N TRP A 44 0.68 -26.87 25.88
CA TRP A 44 2.08 -26.47 26.06
C TRP A 44 3.04 -27.65 25.83
N ALA A 45 4.02 -27.43 24.94
CA ALA A 45 5.11 -28.38 24.68
C ALA A 45 6.39 -28.04 25.46
N SER A 46 6.48 -26.81 25.97
CA SER A 46 7.48 -26.35 26.93
C SER A 46 6.84 -25.36 27.90
N ASP A 47 7.48 -25.10 29.04
CA ASP A 47 7.17 -23.91 29.82
C ASP A 47 7.46 -22.63 28.99
N PRO A 48 6.68 -21.55 29.17
CA PRO A 48 6.98 -20.26 28.57
C PRO A 48 8.33 -19.74 29.06
N SER A 49 9.09 -19.10 28.18
CA SER A 49 10.30 -18.37 28.57
C SER A 49 10.25 -16.94 28.06
N SER A 50 11.05 -16.06 28.67
CA SER A 50 11.21 -14.70 28.21
C SER A 50 12.64 -14.20 28.29
N ASP A 51 12.95 -13.28 27.39
CA ASP A 51 14.17 -12.49 27.37
C ASP A 51 13.76 -10.99 27.29
N ARG A 52 14.73 -10.10 27.44
CA ARG A 52 14.56 -8.66 27.19
C ARG A 52 15.48 -8.23 26.06
N LEU A 53 14.95 -7.40 25.16
CA LEU A 53 15.72 -6.67 24.17
C LEU A 53 15.69 -5.18 24.50
N VAL A 54 16.81 -4.52 24.22
CA VAL A 54 16.83 -3.05 24.13
C VAL A 54 15.88 -2.60 23.02
N ALA A 55 15.36 -1.37 23.14
CA ALA A 55 14.65 -0.69 22.05
C ALA A 55 15.46 -0.73 20.75
N LEU A 56 14.78 -0.67 19.60
CA LEU A 56 15.40 -0.82 18.27
C LEU A 56 16.65 0.07 18.12
N PRO A 57 17.86 -0.52 17.99
CA PRO A 57 19.09 0.28 17.92
C PRO A 57 19.11 1.17 16.69
N GLN A 58 19.57 2.41 16.84
CA GLN A 58 19.65 3.36 15.72
C GLN A 58 20.50 2.79 14.56
N GLN A 59 21.55 2.03 14.86
CA GLN A 59 22.40 1.38 13.85
C GLN A 59 21.63 0.36 12.98
N LEU A 60 20.64 -0.32 13.55
CA LEU A 60 19.76 -1.25 12.84
C LEU A 60 18.78 -0.49 11.94
N LEU A 61 18.20 0.61 12.43
CA LEU A 61 17.32 1.49 11.67
C LEU A 61 18.06 2.17 10.50
N ASP A 62 19.28 2.63 10.74
CA ASP A 62 20.16 3.22 9.72
C ASP A 62 20.56 2.20 8.65
N ALA A 63 20.88 0.96 9.06
CA ALA A 63 21.21 -0.12 8.13
C ALA A 63 20.00 -0.52 7.27
N TYR A 64 18.79 -0.58 7.86
CA TYR A 64 17.54 -0.76 7.11
C TYR A 64 17.33 0.35 6.08
N ALA A 65 17.43 1.61 6.50
CA ALA A 65 17.21 2.75 5.64
C ALA A 65 18.19 2.79 4.46
N ALA A 66 19.47 2.47 4.71
CA ALA A 66 20.50 2.40 3.69
C ALA A 66 20.24 1.27 2.67
N TRP A 67 19.93 0.05 3.14
CA TRP A 67 19.54 -1.07 2.27
C TRP A 67 18.30 -0.73 1.43
N ARG A 68 17.24 -0.24 2.07
CA ARG A 68 15.97 0.10 1.42
C ARG A 68 16.15 1.15 0.32
N GLN A 69 16.84 2.25 0.59
CA GLN A 69 17.07 3.28 -0.42
C GLN A 69 17.90 2.74 -1.60
N ASN A 70 18.92 1.94 -1.32
CA ASN A 70 19.77 1.35 -2.35
C ASN A 70 18.98 0.38 -3.26
N TYR A 71 18.18 -0.51 -2.67
CA TYR A 71 17.28 -1.42 -3.39
C TYR A 71 16.31 -0.67 -4.30
N LEU A 72 15.64 0.39 -3.81
CA LEU A 72 14.69 1.17 -4.59
C LEU A 72 15.34 1.84 -5.82
N VAL A 73 16.52 2.44 -5.63
CA VAL A 73 17.26 3.10 -6.72
C VAL A 73 17.77 2.08 -7.73
N TYR A 74 18.35 0.98 -7.27
CA TYR A 74 18.86 -0.07 -8.15
C TYR A 74 17.75 -0.73 -8.97
N GLY A 75 16.59 -0.96 -8.37
CA GLY A 75 15.39 -1.48 -9.02
C GLY A 75 14.79 -0.52 -10.04
N ARG A 76 14.76 0.79 -9.76
CA ARG A 76 14.24 1.81 -10.69
C ARG A 76 14.95 1.79 -12.04
N ASN A 77 16.26 1.60 -12.03
CA ASN A 77 17.09 1.48 -13.24
C ASN A 77 16.81 0.21 -14.09
N ARG A 78 15.93 -0.69 -13.63
CA ARG A 78 15.62 -1.98 -14.27
C ARG A 78 14.15 -2.26 -14.52
N GLY A 79 13.25 -1.35 -14.13
CA GLY A 79 11.80 -1.46 -14.36
C GLY A 79 10.93 -1.50 -13.10
N LEU A 80 11.48 -1.26 -11.91
CA LEU A 80 10.66 -1.05 -10.71
C LEU A 80 9.79 0.19 -10.89
N ILE A 81 8.47 0.01 -11.00
CA ILE A 81 7.52 1.11 -11.02
C ILE A 81 7.40 1.68 -9.60
N VAL A 82 8.30 2.62 -9.31
CA VAL A 82 8.23 3.48 -8.14
C VAL A 82 7.15 4.54 -8.43
N PRO A 83 6.07 4.67 -7.62
CA PRO A 83 5.14 5.80 -7.77
C PRO A 83 5.94 7.10 -7.71
N SER A 84 5.65 8.04 -8.61
CA SER A 84 6.61 9.07 -9.03
C SER A 84 7.40 9.71 -7.87
N HIS A 85 8.70 9.36 -7.80
CA HIS A 85 9.71 9.67 -6.76
C HIS A 85 9.68 8.73 -5.53
N PRO A 86 10.83 8.11 -5.17
CA PRO A 86 12.00 8.93 -4.81
C PRO A 86 13.36 8.49 -5.38
N ILE A 87 14.32 9.41 -5.20
CA ILE A 87 15.77 9.29 -5.38
C ILE A 87 16.26 9.03 -6.82
N GLU A 88 16.89 10.04 -7.41
CA GLU A 88 17.90 9.86 -8.44
C GLU A 88 19.28 9.98 -7.78
N THR A 89 19.95 8.85 -7.54
CA THR A 89 21.39 8.91 -7.26
C THR A 89 22.14 8.82 -8.58
N ASN A 90 22.96 9.81 -8.89
CA ASN A 90 24.03 9.68 -9.90
C ASN A 90 25.20 8.83 -9.37
N VAL A 91 24.91 7.86 -8.49
CA VAL A 91 25.84 6.85 -7.99
C VAL A 91 25.58 5.60 -8.80
N SER A 92 26.62 5.06 -9.43
CA SER A 92 26.59 3.72 -10.02
C SER A 92 26.52 2.69 -8.90
N ILE A 93 25.31 2.34 -8.45
CA ILE A 93 25.10 1.27 -7.47
C ILE A 93 25.42 -0.07 -8.14
N SER A 94 26.43 -0.76 -7.61
CA SER A 94 26.78 -2.13 -8.02
C SER A 94 25.95 -3.16 -7.26
N LEU A 95 25.88 -4.39 -7.78
CA LEU A 95 25.31 -5.53 -7.04
C LEU A 95 26.03 -5.74 -5.70
N ASP A 96 27.36 -5.66 -5.69
CA ASP A 96 28.19 -5.75 -4.49
C ASP A 96 27.81 -4.73 -3.41
N ASP A 97 27.27 -3.55 -3.77
CA ASP A 97 26.83 -2.55 -2.79
C ASP A 97 25.48 -2.93 -2.19
N CYS A 98 24.59 -3.55 -2.97
CA CYS A 98 23.35 -4.13 -2.47
C CYS A 98 23.64 -5.26 -1.47
N ASP A 99 24.55 -6.18 -1.84
CA ASP A 99 24.98 -7.30 -1.00
C ASP A 99 25.59 -6.82 0.33
N LYS A 100 26.55 -5.89 0.28
CA LYS A 100 27.18 -5.32 1.49
C LYS A 100 26.16 -4.64 2.41
N LEU A 101 25.18 -3.94 1.86
CA LEU A 101 24.15 -3.27 2.66
C LEU A 101 23.15 -4.26 3.26
N LYS A 102 22.79 -5.33 2.53
CA LYS A 102 22.00 -6.45 3.04
C LYS A 102 22.74 -7.17 4.18
N ASP A 103 24.00 -7.54 3.96
CA ASP A 103 24.82 -8.20 4.98
C ASP A 103 25.00 -7.35 6.23
N LYS A 104 25.18 -6.02 6.08
CA LYS A 104 25.19 -5.09 7.21
C LYS A 104 23.86 -5.09 7.95
N PHE A 105 22.73 -4.94 7.25
CA PHE A 105 21.39 -4.92 7.86
C PHE A 105 21.08 -6.21 8.63
N VAL A 106 21.36 -7.38 8.03
CA VAL A 106 21.21 -8.69 8.68
C VAL A 106 22.15 -8.84 9.87
N THR A 107 23.38 -8.34 9.79
CA THR A 107 24.36 -8.39 10.90
C THR A 107 23.96 -7.52 12.09
N GLU A 108 23.42 -6.31 11.86
CA GLU A 108 22.85 -5.50 12.94
C GLU A 108 21.61 -6.16 13.56
N PHE A 109 20.78 -6.82 12.75
CA PHE A 109 19.59 -7.52 13.20
C PHE A 109 19.93 -8.75 14.08
N ASP A 110 20.84 -9.63 13.64
CA ASP A 110 21.32 -10.74 14.46
C ASP A 110 22.03 -10.26 15.75
N ARG A 111 22.74 -9.13 15.68
CA ARG A 111 23.38 -8.53 16.87
C ARG A 111 22.34 -8.08 17.88
N TRP A 112 21.27 -7.43 17.44
CA TRP A 112 20.15 -7.06 18.32
C TRP A 112 19.48 -8.31 18.90
N LEU A 113 19.17 -9.33 18.08
CA LEU A 113 18.58 -10.59 18.55
C LEU A 113 19.53 -11.48 19.38
N SER A 114 20.82 -11.13 19.50
CA SER A 114 21.76 -11.89 20.34
C SER A 114 21.42 -11.85 21.83
N GLY A 115 20.59 -10.90 22.27
CA GLY A 115 20.03 -10.84 23.62
C GLY A 115 19.03 -11.95 23.94
N LEU A 116 18.44 -12.62 22.94
CA LEU A 116 17.45 -13.69 23.12
C LEU A 116 18.11 -15.03 23.50
N THR A 117 18.80 -15.09 24.64
CA THR A 117 19.57 -16.27 25.03
C THR A 117 18.67 -17.37 25.60
N GLN A 118 17.78 -17.04 26.55
CA GLN A 118 16.91 -18.03 27.18
C GLN A 118 15.94 -18.65 26.17
N ILE A 119 15.45 -17.85 25.22
CA ILE A 119 14.56 -18.26 24.13
C ILE A 119 15.27 -19.21 23.15
N ARG A 120 16.53 -18.93 22.78
CA ARG A 120 17.32 -19.82 21.92
C ARG A 120 17.60 -21.16 22.58
N GLU A 121 17.93 -21.17 23.87
CA GLU A 121 18.13 -22.39 24.64
C GLU A 121 16.84 -23.23 24.75
N ASN A 122 15.71 -22.57 25.04
CA ASN A 122 14.41 -23.24 25.14
C ASN A 122 13.99 -23.86 23.79
N LEU A 123 14.18 -23.14 22.68
CA LEU A 123 13.95 -23.67 21.32
C LEU A 123 14.81 -24.89 21.02
N LEU A 124 16.11 -24.86 21.33
CA LEU A 124 17.01 -26.00 21.12
C LEU A 124 16.66 -27.22 21.99
N ALA A 125 16.07 -27.00 23.17
CA ALA A 125 15.67 -28.06 24.09
C ALA A 125 14.33 -28.73 23.71
N HIS A 126 13.37 -27.95 23.20
CA HIS A 126 11.98 -28.43 23.00
C HIS A 126 11.52 -28.53 21.55
N VAL A 127 12.30 -28.03 20.59
CA VAL A 127 11.99 -28.11 19.15
C VAL A 127 13.13 -28.82 18.41
N SER A 128 12.84 -29.98 17.83
CA SER A 128 13.80 -30.76 17.03
C SER A 128 13.92 -30.20 15.60
N ARG A 129 15.07 -30.42 14.96
CA ARG A 129 15.35 -29.89 13.61
C ARG A 129 14.54 -30.56 12.50
N ALA A 130 13.98 -31.73 12.77
CA ALA A 130 13.18 -32.50 11.82
C ALA A 130 11.66 -32.26 12.00
N GLU A 131 11.24 -31.41 12.95
CA GLU A 131 9.83 -31.13 13.18
C GLU A 131 9.33 -30.05 12.25
N LEU A 132 8.14 -30.24 11.67
CA LEU A 132 7.43 -29.19 10.96
C LEU A 132 6.94 -28.16 11.98
N ILE A 133 7.39 -26.90 11.86
CA ILE A 133 6.98 -25.84 12.78
C ILE A 133 6.26 -24.68 12.09
N SER A 134 5.26 -24.14 12.79
CA SER A 134 4.63 -22.86 12.47
C SER A 134 5.28 -21.80 13.36
N PHE A 135 6.30 -21.09 12.85
CA PHE A 135 6.97 -20.02 13.59
C PHE A 135 6.27 -18.67 13.32
N VAL A 136 5.81 -17.99 14.37
CA VAL A 136 5.10 -16.70 14.29
C VAL A 136 5.77 -15.68 15.21
N VAL A 137 6.17 -14.54 14.67
CA VAL A 137 6.57 -13.36 15.46
C VAL A 137 5.37 -12.44 15.56
N GLN A 138 4.94 -12.16 16.79
CA GLN A 138 3.74 -11.38 17.09
C GLN A 138 4.15 -10.08 17.78
N THR A 139 3.74 -8.93 17.23
CA THR A 139 4.03 -7.62 17.83
C THR A 139 2.79 -7.10 18.55
N GLU A 140 2.92 -6.83 19.85
CA GLU A 140 1.88 -6.27 20.70
C GLU A 140 2.48 -5.09 21.49
N THR A 141 3.05 -4.12 20.77
CA THR A 141 3.49 -2.87 21.41
C THR A 141 2.32 -1.88 21.52
N ASN A 142 2.48 -0.87 22.38
CA ASN A 142 1.48 0.20 22.51
C ASN A 142 1.69 1.31 21.45
N ASP A 143 2.57 1.08 20.47
CA ASP A 143 2.96 2.04 19.43
C ASP A 143 2.87 1.39 18.03
N PRO A 144 1.84 1.73 17.22
CA PRO A 144 1.70 1.20 15.87
C PRO A 144 2.88 1.50 14.93
N GLN A 145 3.67 2.56 15.18
CA GLN A 145 4.86 2.85 14.39
C GLN A 145 6.01 1.89 14.73
N LEU A 146 6.13 1.52 16.00
CA LEU A 146 7.09 0.51 16.47
C LEU A 146 6.73 -0.88 15.96
N ASP A 147 5.46 -1.28 16.00
CA ASP A 147 4.99 -2.53 15.37
C ASP A 147 5.34 -2.55 13.87
N LEU A 148 5.07 -1.45 13.14
CA LEU A 148 5.42 -1.34 11.72
C LEU A 148 6.94 -1.42 11.47
N ALA A 149 7.75 -0.82 12.34
CA ALA A 149 9.21 -0.91 12.28
C ALA A 149 9.71 -2.35 12.55
N LEU A 150 9.11 -3.06 13.51
CA LEU A 150 9.39 -4.47 13.79
C LEU A 150 9.03 -5.37 12.61
N HIS A 151 7.90 -5.14 11.94
CA HIS A 151 7.49 -5.92 10.76
C HIS A 151 8.40 -5.73 9.52
N ARG A 152 9.10 -4.60 9.43
CA ARG A 152 10.08 -4.32 8.36
C ARG A 152 11.40 -5.10 8.51
N LEU A 153 11.70 -5.63 9.70
CA LEU A 153 12.94 -6.36 9.96
C LEU A 153 13.05 -7.67 9.14
N PRO A 154 14.26 -8.19 8.91
CA PRO A 154 14.50 -9.32 8.02
C PRO A 154 14.37 -10.63 8.80
N TRP A 155 13.20 -10.87 9.40
CA TRP A 155 12.95 -12.02 10.30
C TRP A 155 13.32 -13.37 9.70
N ASN A 156 13.00 -13.59 8.42
CA ASN A 156 13.43 -14.75 7.62
C ASN A 156 14.94 -15.01 7.60
N GLU A 157 15.73 -13.96 7.75
CA GLU A 157 17.19 -13.99 7.67
C GLU A 157 17.84 -14.15 9.05
N TRP A 158 17.05 -14.38 10.10
CA TRP A 158 17.54 -14.61 11.45
C TRP A 158 18.40 -15.89 11.47
N LYS A 159 19.73 -15.70 11.59
CA LYS A 159 20.71 -16.78 11.41
C LYS A 159 20.51 -17.95 12.37
N PHE A 160 19.94 -17.71 13.56
CA PHE A 160 19.65 -18.79 14.51
C PHE A 160 18.56 -19.74 13.97
N ILE A 161 17.44 -19.22 13.49
CA ILE A 161 16.33 -20.06 13.01
C ILE A 161 16.75 -20.78 11.73
N HIS A 162 17.29 -20.06 10.74
CA HIS A 162 17.75 -20.65 9.47
C HIS A 162 18.83 -21.73 9.65
N LYS A 163 19.65 -21.67 10.71
CA LYS A 163 20.66 -22.70 11.00
C LYS A 163 20.07 -23.99 11.61
N HIS A 164 18.87 -23.93 12.18
CA HIS A 164 18.32 -24.99 13.01
C HIS A 164 16.99 -25.56 12.51
N TYR A 165 16.18 -24.82 11.76
CA TYR A 165 14.84 -25.20 11.35
C TYR A 165 14.56 -24.80 9.90
N ASP A 166 13.93 -25.70 9.15
CA ASP A 166 13.40 -25.43 7.80
C ASP A 166 11.96 -24.88 7.93
N THR A 167 11.84 -23.57 8.14
CA THR A 167 10.55 -22.90 8.36
C THR A 167 10.53 -21.48 7.81
N GLU A 168 9.33 -21.02 7.41
CA GLU A 168 9.06 -19.60 7.26
C GLU A 168 8.73 -18.98 8.63
N ILE A 169 9.23 -17.77 8.88
CA ILE A 169 8.80 -16.96 10.02
C ILE A 169 7.66 -16.05 9.55
N ALA A 170 6.44 -16.37 9.98
CA ALA A 170 5.28 -15.53 9.77
C ALA A 170 5.25 -14.37 10.77
N LEU A 171 4.60 -13.27 10.40
CA LEU A 171 4.36 -12.11 11.25
C LEU A 171 2.91 -12.10 11.77
N SER A 172 2.64 -11.39 12.86
CA SER A 172 1.28 -11.19 13.34
C SER A 172 1.10 -9.88 14.08
N THR A 173 0.02 -9.18 13.75
CA THR A 173 -0.44 -7.97 14.44
C THR A 173 -1.44 -8.28 15.56
N LYS A 174 -2.28 -9.32 15.40
CA LYS A 174 -3.43 -9.62 16.28
C LYS A 174 -3.85 -11.09 16.21
N HIS A 175 -4.45 -11.56 17.29
CA HIS A 175 -5.28 -12.77 17.29
C HIS A 175 -6.58 -12.55 16.48
N GLY A 176 -7.01 -13.60 15.77
CA GLY A 176 -8.25 -13.64 15.02
C GLY A 176 -9.07 -14.91 15.29
N PRO A 177 -10.30 -15.01 14.76
CA PRO A 177 -11.08 -16.24 14.85
C PRO A 177 -10.37 -17.38 14.10
N ILE A 178 -10.31 -18.57 14.71
CA ILE A 178 -9.83 -19.77 14.00
C ILE A 178 -10.87 -20.17 12.96
N ILE A 179 -10.45 -20.26 11.70
CA ILE A 179 -11.28 -20.80 10.61
C ILE A 179 -10.94 -22.27 10.44
N ARG A 180 -11.92 -23.13 10.72
CA ARG A 180 -11.86 -24.54 10.32
C ARG A 180 -12.61 -24.67 9.01
N ARG A 181 -11.94 -25.22 7.99
CA ARG A 181 -12.60 -25.62 6.75
C ARG A 181 -13.15 -27.03 6.92
N GLU A 182 -14.44 -27.17 6.67
CA GLU A 182 -15.02 -28.47 6.33
C GLU A 182 -14.60 -28.83 4.89
N GLY A 183 -14.72 -30.11 4.54
CA GLY A 183 -14.19 -30.65 3.28
C GLY A 183 -14.82 -30.06 2.01
N GLY A 184 -14.28 -30.44 0.84
CA GLY A 184 -14.81 -30.05 -0.46
C GLY A 184 -13.88 -29.17 -1.29
N LYS A 185 -14.41 -28.65 -2.41
CA LYS A 185 -13.63 -27.95 -3.42
C LYS A 185 -13.21 -26.54 -2.95
N LEU A 186 -11.93 -26.21 -3.03
CA LEU A 186 -11.46 -24.83 -2.84
C LEU A 186 -11.98 -23.95 -3.98
N ARG A 187 -12.24 -22.68 -3.64
CA ARG A 187 -12.67 -21.64 -4.60
C ARG A 187 -11.75 -20.44 -4.44
N ALA A 188 -11.18 -19.98 -5.54
CA ALA A 188 -10.24 -18.88 -5.60
C ALA A 188 -10.80 -17.75 -6.47
N LEU A 189 -10.67 -16.50 -6.03
CA LEU A 189 -10.87 -15.33 -6.86
C LEU A 189 -9.54 -14.62 -7.06
N ALA A 190 -9.14 -14.41 -8.31
CA ALA A 190 -8.05 -13.52 -8.67
C ALA A 190 -8.62 -12.17 -9.15
N ILE A 191 -8.23 -11.08 -8.49
CA ILE A 191 -8.56 -9.71 -8.87
C ILE A 191 -7.32 -9.11 -9.52
N CYS A 192 -7.40 -8.84 -10.82
CA CYS A 192 -6.30 -8.29 -11.60
C CYS A 192 -6.60 -6.82 -11.92
N GLY A 193 -5.89 -5.94 -11.20
CA GLY A 193 -5.99 -4.49 -11.36
C GLY A 193 -5.15 -4.02 -12.55
N SER A 194 -5.80 -3.42 -13.56
CA SER A 194 -5.09 -2.87 -14.72
C SER A 194 -4.81 -1.39 -14.55
N TYR A 195 -3.78 -0.89 -15.26
CA TYR A 195 -3.50 0.53 -15.40
C TYR A 195 -2.98 0.74 -16.83
N GLN A 196 -3.67 1.58 -17.61
CA GLN A 196 -3.49 1.68 -19.08
C GLN A 196 -2.59 2.84 -19.49
N GLN A 197 -1.98 3.56 -18.54
CA GLN A 197 -0.93 4.54 -18.85
C GLN A 197 0.34 3.81 -19.35
N PRO A 198 0.85 4.10 -20.57
CA PRO A 198 1.96 3.36 -21.17
C PRO A 198 3.24 3.28 -20.33
N GLU A 199 3.53 4.32 -19.54
CA GLU A 199 4.70 4.43 -18.66
C GLU A 199 4.61 3.61 -17.36
N HIS A 200 3.43 3.07 -17.04
CA HIS A 200 3.13 2.40 -15.76
C HIS A 200 2.35 1.09 -15.92
N GLN A 201 2.36 0.50 -17.12
CA GLN A 201 1.71 -0.77 -17.41
C GLN A 201 2.46 -1.94 -16.74
N LEU A 202 1.78 -2.66 -15.83
CA LEU A 202 2.25 -3.95 -15.31
C LEU A 202 1.92 -5.05 -16.33
N ASP A 203 2.84 -6.01 -16.52
CA ASP A 203 2.55 -7.22 -17.27
C ASP A 203 1.98 -8.27 -16.33
N LEU A 204 0.66 -8.33 -16.19
CA LEU A 204 -0.02 -9.35 -15.37
C LEU A 204 -0.22 -10.69 -16.09
N ASN A 205 0.27 -10.85 -17.33
CA ASN A 205 0.13 -12.12 -18.06
C ASN A 205 0.85 -13.29 -17.37
N PRO A 206 2.06 -13.13 -16.79
CA PRO A 206 2.73 -14.22 -16.06
C PRO A 206 1.99 -14.60 -14.76
N ASP A 207 1.45 -13.65 -13.99
CA ASP A 207 0.60 -13.92 -12.82
C ASP A 207 -0.64 -14.72 -13.21
N LEU A 208 -1.36 -14.27 -14.25
CA LEU A 208 -2.55 -14.92 -14.79
C LEU A 208 -2.26 -16.33 -15.32
N ALA A 209 -1.13 -16.51 -15.99
CA ALA A 209 -0.66 -17.81 -16.46
C ALA A 209 -0.34 -18.75 -15.29
N ALA A 210 0.40 -18.29 -14.27
CA ALA A 210 0.72 -19.08 -13.09
C ALA A 210 -0.52 -19.48 -12.28
N LEU A 211 -1.46 -18.55 -12.09
CA LEU A 211 -2.76 -18.82 -11.46
C LEU A 211 -3.53 -19.89 -12.24
N SER A 212 -3.62 -19.77 -13.56
CA SER A 212 -4.34 -20.71 -14.40
C SER A 212 -3.66 -22.09 -14.46
N GLU A 213 -2.34 -22.14 -14.63
CA GLU A 213 -1.55 -23.37 -14.71
C GLU A 213 -1.59 -24.16 -13.39
N HIS A 214 -1.46 -23.49 -12.24
CA HIS A 214 -1.31 -24.18 -10.96
C HIS A 214 -2.64 -24.38 -10.22
N LEU A 215 -3.57 -23.41 -10.24
CA LEU A 215 -4.84 -23.54 -9.51
C LEU A 215 -5.91 -24.32 -10.31
N ALA A 216 -6.07 -24.07 -11.61
CA ALA A 216 -7.11 -24.78 -12.38
C ALA A 216 -6.84 -26.30 -12.48
N ASN A 217 -5.55 -26.68 -12.54
CA ASN A 217 -5.13 -28.09 -12.60
C ASN A 217 -5.17 -28.82 -11.24
N SER A 218 -5.27 -28.11 -10.10
CA SER A 218 -5.25 -28.70 -8.75
C SER A 218 -6.64 -28.89 -8.14
N ALA A 219 -7.67 -29.06 -8.98
CA ALA A 219 -9.08 -29.19 -8.60
C ALA A 219 -9.62 -27.99 -7.79
N ILE A 220 -9.04 -26.80 -7.95
CA ILE A 220 -9.54 -25.55 -7.38
C ILE A 220 -10.45 -24.87 -8.40
N GLU A 221 -11.58 -24.32 -7.95
CA GLU A 221 -12.40 -23.45 -8.81
C GLU A 221 -11.80 -22.05 -8.82
N LEU A 222 -10.95 -21.77 -9.80
CA LEU A 222 -10.41 -20.43 -10.05
C LEU A 222 -11.41 -19.61 -10.86
N GLU A 223 -11.67 -18.40 -10.38
CA GLU A 223 -12.33 -17.34 -11.14
C GLU A 223 -11.42 -16.11 -11.23
N ILE A 224 -11.35 -15.50 -12.40
CA ILE A 224 -10.52 -14.34 -12.69
C ILE A 224 -11.44 -13.14 -12.92
N TRP A 225 -11.17 -12.04 -12.22
CA TRP A 225 -11.82 -10.76 -12.41
C TRP A 225 -10.80 -9.74 -12.91
N THR A 226 -11.08 -9.17 -14.08
CA THR A 226 -10.35 -8.04 -14.67
C THR A 226 -11.31 -6.86 -14.83
N ALA A 227 -10.78 -5.65 -14.73
CA ALA A 227 -11.52 -4.46 -15.09
C ALA A 227 -11.42 -4.22 -16.61
N GLU A 228 -12.50 -4.50 -17.33
CA GLU A 228 -12.64 -4.07 -18.73
C GLU A 228 -13.30 -2.69 -18.80
N PRO A 229 -12.80 -1.75 -19.63
CA PRO A 229 -13.27 -0.36 -19.68
C PRO A 229 -14.77 -0.15 -19.95
N THR A 230 -15.48 -1.18 -20.42
CA THR A 230 -16.87 -1.11 -20.89
C THR A 230 -17.85 -2.05 -20.18
N GLN A 231 -17.41 -2.95 -19.29
CA GLN A 231 -18.26 -4.04 -18.79
C GLN A 231 -18.19 -4.33 -17.28
N THR A 232 -17.05 -4.20 -16.61
CA THR A 232 -16.90 -4.57 -15.19
C THR A 232 -16.54 -3.38 -14.31
N THR A 233 -17.48 -2.96 -13.46
CA THR A 233 -17.27 -1.85 -12.50
C THR A 233 -16.81 -2.35 -11.13
N LYS A 234 -16.20 -1.45 -10.34
CA LYS A 234 -15.99 -1.60 -8.89
C LYS A 234 -17.22 -2.13 -8.17
N LEU A 235 -18.41 -1.64 -8.53
CA LEU A 235 -19.66 -2.03 -7.88
C LEU A 235 -20.01 -3.50 -8.15
N ASP A 236 -19.66 -4.05 -9.31
CA ASP A 236 -19.95 -5.44 -9.66
C ASP A 236 -19.00 -6.41 -8.95
N LEU A 237 -17.72 -6.03 -8.81
CA LEU A 237 -16.78 -6.72 -7.92
C LEU A 237 -17.29 -6.75 -6.48
N LEU A 238 -17.74 -5.61 -5.94
CA LEU A 238 -18.31 -5.55 -4.58
C LEU A 238 -19.54 -6.44 -4.42
N LYS A 239 -20.51 -6.40 -5.35
CA LYS A 239 -21.69 -7.29 -5.34
C LYS A 239 -21.31 -8.77 -5.40
N LYS A 240 -20.27 -9.10 -6.17
CA LYS A 240 -19.76 -10.46 -6.36
C LYS A 240 -19.17 -11.02 -5.07
N LEU A 241 -18.27 -10.27 -4.45
CA LEU A 241 -17.66 -10.58 -3.15
C LEU A 241 -18.72 -10.67 -2.03
N ASP A 242 -19.71 -9.77 -2.01
CA ASP A 242 -20.81 -9.77 -1.04
C ASP A 242 -21.68 -11.05 -1.14
N ARG A 243 -21.82 -11.65 -2.33
CA ARG A 243 -22.72 -12.81 -2.57
C ARG A 243 -22.03 -14.17 -2.68
N SER A 244 -20.74 -14.23 -3.03
CA SER A 244 -20.03 -15.48 -3.30
C SER A 244 -19.18 -15.98 -2.13
N THR A 245 -18.96 -17.28 -2.07
CA THR A 245 -17.99 -17.92 -1.16
C THR A 245 -16.65 -18.11 -1.87
N TYR A 246 -15.59 -17.49 -1.35
CA TYR A 246 -14.21 -17.75 -1.77
C TYR A 246 -13.36 -18.11 -0.57
N HIS A 247 -12.43 -19.04 -0.77
CA HIS A 247 -11.49 -19.53 0.23
C HIS A 247 -10.12 -18.89 0.08
N LEU A 248 -9.72 -18.62 -1.17
CA LEU A 248 -8.49 -17.94 -1.54
C LEU A 248 -8.85 -16.64 -2.28
N LEU A 249 -8.20 -15.54 -1.92
CA LEU A 249 -8.33 -14.25 -2.61
C LEU A 249 -6.94 -13.81 -3.06
N PHE A 250 -6.73 -13.67 -4.36
CA PHE A 250 -5.51 -13.14 -4.95
C PHE A 250 -5.79 -11.72 -5.47
N PHE A 251 -4.89 -10.78 -5.21
CA PHE A 251 -4.85 -9.48 -5.85
C PHE A 251 -3.48 -9.31 -6.53
N CYS A 252 -3.51 -8.99 -7.82
CA CYS A 252 -2.30 -8.71 -8.62
C CYS A 252 -2.53 -7.37 -9.33
N GLY A 253 -1.60 -6.43 -9.19
CA GLY A 253 -1.73 -5.08 -9.75
C GLY A 253 -1.24 -3.98 -8.81
N HIS A 254 -1.46 -2.73 -9.20
CA HIS A 254 -1.02 -1.58 -8.42
C HIS A 254 -1.79 -1.42 -7.10
N SER A 255 -1.06 -1.13 -6.03
CA SER A 255 -1.62 -0.61 -4.77
C SER A 255 -0.92 0.69 -4.39
N SER A 256 -1.68 1.68 -3.91
CA SER A 256 -1.13 2.97 -3.45
C SER A 256 -0.98 3.02 -1.93
N ALA A 257 -0.14 3.95 -1.45
CA ALA A 257 0.19 4.15 -0.03
C ALA A 257 -1.01 4.44 0.89
N ASN A 258 -2.18 4.78 0.31
CA ASN A 258 -3.42 5.00 1.05
C ASN A 258 -4.24 3.70 1.26
N ASN A 259 -3.56 2.55 1.35
CA ASN A 259 -4.13 1.21 1.45
C ASN A 259 -5.22 0.95 0.39
N GLN A 260 -5.00 1.40 -0.86
CA GLN A 260 -5.96 1.22 -1.96
C GLN A 260 -5.44 0.23 -2.99
N ILE A 261 -6.30 -0.72 -3.38
CA ILE A 261 -6.08 -1.56 -4.56
C ILE A 261 -6.65 -0.86 -5.80
N GLN A 262 -5.83 -0.68 -6.83
CA GLN A 262 -6.28 -0.11 -8.09
C GLN A 262 -6.99 -1.21 -8.91
N LEU A 263 -8.13 -0.89 -9.52
CA LEU A 263 -8.85 -1.81 -10.40
C LEU A 263 -8.64 -1.45 -11.89
N ASN A 264 -8.76 -0.16 -12.19
CA ASN A 264 -8.53 0.47 -13.49
C ASN A 264 -8.09 1.93 -13.27
N ASP A 265 -7.78 2.69 -14.32
CA ASP A 265 -7.33 4.09 -14.24
C ASP A 265 -8.27 5.05 -13.49
N ARG A 266 -9.54 4.66 -13.27
CA ARG A 266 -10.59 5.52 -12.67
C ARG A 266 -11.14 5.00 -11.36
N GLU A 267 -10.97 3.72 -11.06
CA GLU A 267 -11.55 3.06 -9.90
C GLU A 267 -10.49 2.34 -9.05
N SER A 268 -10.46 2.69 -7.77
CA SER A 268 -9.74 1.99 -6.71
C SER A 268 -10.70 1.51 -5.62
N ILE A 269 -10.30 0.52 -4.82
CA ILE A 269 -10.95 0.18 -3.55
C ILE A 269 -9.95 0.46 -2.43
N SER A 270 -10.26 1.40 -1.54
CA SER A 270 -9.57 1.46 -0.25
C SER A 270 -9.97 0.25 0.58
N LEU A 271 -8.98 -0.48 1.11
CA LEU A 271 -9.22 -1.58 2.03
C LEU A 271 -9.91 -1.10 3.32
N GLU A 272 -9.80 0.19 3.65
CA GLU A 272 -10.43 0.82 4.81
C GLU A 272 -11.90 1.23 4.55
N ASP A 273 -12.43 1.12 3.32
CA ASP A 273 -13.85 1.39 3.04
C ASP A 273 -14.74 0.50 3.92
N PRO A 274 -15.61 1.06 4.78
CA PRO A 274 -16.40 0.28 5.72
C PRO A 274 -17.30 -0.78 5.06
N ARG A 275 -17.70 -0.57 3.79
CA ARG A 275 -18.47 -1.56 3.02
C ARG A 275 -17.58 -2.71 2.58
N PHE A 276 -16.33 -2.43 2.21
CA PHE A 276 -15.36 -3.46 1.87
C PHE A 276 -14.95 -4.27 3.11
N GLN A 277 -14.71 -3.61 4.24
CA GLN A 277 -14.49 -4.28 5.54
C GLN A 277 -15.64 -5.21 5.94
N ARG A 278 -16.90 -4.79 5.72
CA ARG A 278 -18.06 -5.67 5.90
C ARG A 278 -18.01 -6.88 4.95
N ILE A 279 -17.71 -6.67 3.67
CA ILE A 279 -17.59 -7.73 2.67
C ILE A 279 -16.49 -8.73 3.03
N LEU A 280 -15.31 -8.27 3.45
CA LEU A 280 -14.21 -9.13 3.95
C LEU A 280 -14.66 -9.93 5.17
N THR A 281 -15.39 -9.31 6.10
CA THR A 281 -15.95 -10.00 7.28
C THR A 281 -16.93 -11.12 6.89
N GLU A 282 -17.81 -10.90 5.89
CA GLU A 282 -18.74 -11.93 5.42
C GLU A 282 -18.07 -13.00 4.55
N LEU A 283 -17.03 -12.66 3.75
CA LEU A 283 -16.19 -13.65 3.08
C LEU A 283 -15.46 -14.54 4.10
N ARG A 284 -14.90 -13.95 5.15
CA ARG A 284 -14.22 -14.63 6.25
C ARG A 284 -15.16 -15.60 6.99
N LYS A 285 -16.39 -15.17 7.30
CA LYS A 285 -17.44 -16.06 7.85
C LYS A 285 -17.80 -17.23 6.92
N ARG A 286 -17.65 -17.06 5.61
CA ARG A 286 -17.89 -18.10 4.58
C ARG A 286 -16.65 -18.94 4.23
N GLY A 287 -15.52 -18.74 4.93
CA GLY A 287 -14.34 -19.59 4.79
C GLY A 287 -13.15 -19.00 4.02
N LEU A 288 -13.12 -17.68 3.76
CA LEU A 288 -11.91 -17.00 3.26
C LEU A 288 -10.77 -17.19 4.27
N ILE A 289 -9.75 -17.95 3.87
CA ILE A 289 -8.63 -18.38 4.73
C ILE A 289 -7.30 -17.76 4.32
N LEU A 290 -7.10 -17.46 3.03
CA LEU A 290 -5.88 -16.84 2.50
C LEU A 290 -6.22 -15.60 1.65
N ALA A 291 -5.57 -14.48 1.94
CA ALA A 291 -5.45 -13.33 1.05
C ALA A 291 -3.99 -13.21 0.57
N PHE A 292 -3.77 -13.09 -0.74
CA PHE A 292 -2.45 -12.97 -1.35
C PHE A 292 -2.42 -11.70 -2.20
N PHE A 293 -1.69 -10.68 -1.74
CA PHE A 293 -1.67 -9.34 -2.33
C PHE A 293 -0.28 -9.11 -2.93
N ASN A 294 -0.16 -9.44 -4.22
CA ASN A 294 1.04 -9.32 -5.04
C ASN A 294 1.18 -7.87 -5.55
N SER A 295 1.30 -6.90 -4.64
CA SER A 295 1.20 -5.48 -4.96
C SER A 295 2.21 -4.61 -4.18
N CYS A 296 2.40 -3.39 -4.67
CA CYS A 296 3.55 -2.53 -4.36
C CYS A 296 3.64 -2.00 -2.92
N GLU A 297 2.62 -2.10 -2.07
CA GLU A 297 2.74 -1.71 -0.66
C GLU A 297 1.87 -2.59 0.24
N GLY A 298 2.50 -3.43 1.07
CA GLY A 298 1.83 -4.56 1.69
C GLY A 298 1.62 -4.53 3.19
N LEU A 299 2.46 -3.85 3.97
CA LEU A 299 2.40 -3.91 5.45
C LEU A 299 1.12 -3.26 6.01
N GLY A 300 0.69 -2.12 5.46
CA GLY A 300 -0.58 -1.49 5.83
C GLY A 300 -1.77 -2.37 5.47
N ASN A 301 -1.78 -2.90 4.24
CA ASN A 301 -2.78 -3.85 3.75
C ASN A 301 -2.87 -5.09 4.65
N ALA A 302 -1.75 -5.66 5.09
CA ALA A 302 -1.73 -6.82 5.99
C ALA A 302 -2.40 -6.51 7.33
N SER A 303 -2.10 -5.38 7.97
CA SER A 303 -2.73 -4.97 9.23
C SER A 303 -4.26 -4.87 9.12
N ILE A 304 -4.75 -4.34 7.99
CA ILE A 304 -6.18 -4.19 7.70
C ILE A 304 -6.85 -5.55 7.42
N LEU A 305 -6.24 -6.39 6.58
CA LEU A 305 -6.76 -7.73 6.25
C LEU A 305 -6.78 -8.68 7.46
N MET A 306 -5.73 -8.62 8.29
CA MET A 306 -5.65 -9.32 9.58
C MET A 306 -6.73 -8.82 10.55
N SER A 307 -6.98 -7.50 10.60
CA SER A 307 -8.05 -6.92 11.45
C SER A 307 -9.47 -7.32 11.01
N ALA A 308 -9.69 -7.67 9.73
CA ALA A 308 -10.94 -8.30 9.27
C ALA A 308 -11.08 -9.78 9.72
N GLY A 309 -10.03 -10.34 10.31
CA GLY A 309 -9.94 -11.72 10.81
C GLY A 309 -9.56 -12.74 9.73
N ILE A 310 -8.92 -12.31 8.63
CA ILE A 310 -8.41 -13.23 7.61
C ILE A 310 -7.17 -13.94 8.19
N PRO A 311 -7.14 -15.29 8.30
CA PRO A 311 -6.11 -15.98 9.07
C PRO A 311 -4.72 -16.00 8.44
N TYR A 312 -4.61 -15.91 7.12
CA TYR A 312 -3.34 -15.85 6.40
C TYR A 312 -3.36 -14.74 5.36
N VAL A 313 -2.32 -13.91 5.38
CA VAL A 313 -2.19 -12.77 4.48
C VAL A 313 -0.75 -12.72 3.94
N VAL A 314 -0.55 -12.91 2.64
CA VAL A 314 0.76 -12.78 1.99
C VAL A 314 0.83 -11.42 1.31
N VAL A 315 1.88 -10.66 1.58
CA VAL A 315 2.10 -9.29 1.07
C VAL A 315 3.58 -9.01 0.81
N MET A 316 3.89 -7.88 0.18
CA MET A 316 5.25 -7.37 0.02
C MET A 316 5.58 -6.30 1.08
N LYS A 317 6.74 -6.40 1.76
CA LYS A 317 7.15 -5.45 2.80
C LYS A 317 7.35 -4.02 2.28
N GLU A 318 7.78 -3.90 1.03
CA GLU A 318 8.17 -2.66 0.34
C GLU A 318 7.84 -2.79 -1.16
N LEU A 319 8.06 -1.72 -1.94
CA LEU A 319 7.85 -1.69 -3.41
C LEU A 319 8.54 -2.89 -4.09
N VAL A 320 7.77 -3.71 -4.80
CA VAL A 320 8.23 -4.92 -5.50
C VAL A 320 8.33 -4.68 -7.00
N HIS A 321 9.33 -5.26 -7.64
CA HIS A 321 9.45 -5.23 -9.10
C HIS A 321 8.54 -6.29 -9.73
N ASP A 322 7.94 -5.98 -10.88
CA ASP A 322 7.00 -6.87 -11.59
C ASP A 322 7.53 -8.32 -11.72
N ILE A 323 8.74 -8.52 -12.25
CA ILE A 323 9.36 -9.86 -12.36
C ILE A 323 9.56 -10.59 -11.01
N VAL A 324 9.75 -9.88 -9.89
CA VAL A 324 9.84 -10.49 -8.55
C VAL A 324 8.45 -10.93 -8.08
N ALA A 325 7.43 -10.11 -8.32
CA ALA A 325 6.03 -10.45 -8.03
C ALA A 325 5.57 -11.66 -8.87
N GLN A 326 5.82 -11.63 -10.18
CA GLN A 326 5.51 -12.69 -11.15
C GLN A 326 6.19 -14.03 -10.81
N GLU A 327 7.51 -14.02 -10.56
CA GLU A 327 8.22 -15.25 -10.20
C GLU A 327 7.84 -15.73 -8.79
N PHE A 328 7.56 -14.81 -7.85
CA PHE A 328 7.13 -15.19 -6.50
C PHE A 328 5.79 -15.93 -6.52
N ILE A 329 4.75 -15.37 -7.15
CA ILE A 329 3.44 -16.02 -7.21
C ILE A 329 3.53 -17.37 -7.94
N LYS A 330 4.32 -17.46 -9.01
CA LYS A 330 4.59 -18.70 -9.74
C LYS A 330 5.24 -19.78 -8.86
N TYR A 331 6.35 -19.50 -8.18
CA TYR A 331 6.98 -20.49 -7.31
C TYR A 331 6.15 -20.80 -6.07
N PHE A 332 5.44 -19.82 -5.51
CA PHE A 332 4.52 -20.01 -4.39
C PHE A 332 3.40 -20.98 -4.78
N LEU A 333 2.69 -20.70 -5.88
CA LEU A 333 1.59 -21.53 -6.35
C LEU A 333 2.05 -22.95 -6.68
N LYS A 334 3.15 -23.08 -7.43
CA LYS A 334 3.76 -24.38 -7.77
C LYS A 334 4.06 -25.22 -6.54
N SER A 335 4.60 -24.59 -5.49
CA SER A 335 4.95 -25.24 -4.23
C SER A 335 3.71 -25.52 -3.36
N ALA A 336 2.75 -24.61 -3.30
CA ALA A 336 1.57 -24.70 -2.43
C ALA A 336 0.57 -25.77 -2.88
N ILE A 337 0.52 -26.10 -4.18
CA ILE A 337 -0.29 -27.23 -4.70
C ILE A 337 0.37 -28.59 -4.49
N GLU A 338 1.62 -28.67 -4.00
CA GLU A 338 2.25 -29.95 -3.73
C GLU A 338 1.55 -30.68 -2.57
N PRO A 339 1.35 -32.01 -2.68
CA PRO A 339 0.63 -32.78 -1.68
C PRO A 339 1.23 -32.64 -0.27
N ASN A 340 0.37 -32.32 0.70
CA ASN A 340 0.71 -32.17 2.12
C ASN A 340 1.80 -31.11 2.42
N LYS A 341 1.99 -30.10 1.55
CA LYS A 341 2.86 -28.95 1.86
C LYS A 341 2.05 -27.78 2.44
N PRO A 342 2.41 -27.25 3.62
CA PRO A 342 1.74 -26.08 4.18
C PRO A 342 2.23 -24.80 3.48
N ILE A 343 1.41 -23.75 3.48
CA ILE A 343 1.74 -22.49 2.82
C ILE A 343 3.02 -21.82 3.34
N HIS A 344 3.43 -22.07 4.58
CA HIS A 344 4.72 -21.62 5.14
C HIS A 344 5.90 -22.11 4.29
N LEU A 345 5.99 -23.41 4.04
CA LEU A 345 7.05 -23.98 3.20
C LEU A 345 6.91 -23.52 1.74
N ALA A 346 5.69 -23.23 1.27
CA ALA A 346 5.49 -22.67 -0.06
C ALA A 346 6.03 -21.24 -0.19
N VAL A 347 5.83 -20.38 0.81
CA VAL A 347 6.44 -19.03 0.86
C VAL A 347 7.96 -19.15 0.95
N ASN A 348 8.49 -19.95 1.88
CA ASN A 348 9.94 -20.11 2.06
C ASN A 348 10.64 -20.61 0.79
N GLN A 349 10.09 -21.63 0.14
CA GLN A 349 10.66 -22.17 -1.10
C GLN A 349 10.53 -21.19 -2.26
N ALA A 350 9.42 -20.44 -2.36
CA ALA A 350 9.27 -19.41 -3.38
C ALA A 350 10.33 -18.30 -3.23
N ARG A 351 10.56 -17.82 -2.00
CA ARG A 351 11.61 -16.84 -1.68
C ARG A 351 13.00 -17.37 -2.03
N SER A 352 13.30 -18.60 -1.64
CA SER A 352 14.56 -19.28 -2.00
C SER A 352 14.80 -19.42 -3.51
N LYS A 353 13.74 -19.35 -4.34
CA LYS A 353 13.86 -19.31 -5.81
C LYS A 353 14.10 -17.90 -6.37
N LEU A 354 13.69 -16.85 -5.67
CA LEU A 354 13.96 -15.47 -6.07
C LEU A 354 15.44 -15.07 -5.95
N GLN A 355 16.23 -15.77 -5.13
CA GLN A 355 17.67 -15.53 -4.97
C GLN A 355 18.49 -15.67 -6.26
N TRP A 356 17.97 -16.39 -7.25
CA TRP A 356 18.60 -16.60 -8.56
C TRP A 356 18.21 -15.53 -9.61
N LEU A 357 17.49 -14.48 -9.19
CA LEU A 357 17.16 -13.34 -10.05
C LEU A 357 18.29 -12.31 -10.03
N ASP A 358 19.41 -12.64 -10.70
CA ASP A 358 20.65 -11.84 -10.81
C ASP A 358 20.45 -10.33 -11.11
N LYS A 359 19.29 -9.98 -11.68
CA LYS A 359 18.95 -8.60 -12.06
C LYS A 359 18.40 -7.76 -10.91
N LEU A 360 17.99 -8.35 -9.78
CA LEU A 360 17.30 -7.64 -8.69
C LEU A 360 17.72 -8.18 -7.31
N PRO A 361 18.75 -7.60 -6.69
CA PRO A 361 19.34 -8.10 -5.45
C PRO A 361 18.33 -8.03 -4.31
N HIS A 362 18.22 -9.15 -3.61
CA HIS A 362 17.40 -9.35 -2.41
C HIS A 362 15.89 -9.15 -2.60
N GLY A 363 15.36 -9.38 -3.81
CA GLY A 363 13.92 -9.47 -4.02
C GLY A 363 13.23 -10.53 -3.14
N ASP A 364 13.99 -11.52 -2.65
CA ASP A 364 13.55 -12.53 -1.68
C ASP A 364 13.27 -11.98 -0.27
N PHE A 365 13.69 -10.76 0.08
CA PHE A 365 13.38 -10.12 1.37
C PHE A 365 11.95 -9.60 1.49
N LEU A 366 11.31 -9.33 0.34
CA LEU A 366 10.08 -8.56 0.26
C LEU A 366 8.83 -9.39 0.57
N PRO A 367 8.64 -10.61 0.05
CA PRO A 367 7.45 -11.39 0.34
C PRO A 367 7.43 -11.80 1.80
N VAL A 368 6.29 -11.61 2.46
CA VAL A 368 6.11 -11.97 3.86
C VAL A 368 4.72 -12.54 4.12
N LEU A 369 4.69 -13.59 4.93
CA LEU A 369 3.47 -14.21 5.42
C LEU A 369 3.06 -13.57 6.75
N PHE A 370 1.84 -13.08 6.84
CA PHE A 370 1.16 -12.79 8.10
C PHE A 370 0.21 -13.95 8.45
N GLN A 371 0.11 -14.27 9.74
CA GLN A 371 -0.67 -15.38 10.27
C GLN A 371 -1.38 -15.00 11.57
N ASN A 372 -2.66 -15.37 11.70
CA ASN A 372 -3.34 -15.42 13.00
C ASN A 372 -2.65 -16.50 13.87
N PRO A 373 -2.04 -16.17 15.03
CA PRO A 373 -1.14 -17.08 15.74
C PRO A 373 -1.80 -18.41 16.11
N ASP A 374 -3.11 -18.39 16.43
CA ASP A 374 -3.86 -19.59 16.81
C ASP A 374 -4.40 -20.41 15.62
N GLN A 375 -4.27 -19.93 14.39
CA GLN A 375 -4.72 -20.65 13.19
C GLN A 375 -3.82 -21.89 12.93
N PRO A 376 -4.39 -23.10 12.76
CA PRO A 376 -3.62 -24.28 12.37
C PRO A 376 -3.04 -24.15 10.95
N LEU A 377 -1.91 -24.83 10.70
CA LEU A 377 -1.24 -24.87 9.38
C LEU A 377 -2.23 -25.12 8.25
N PHE A 378 -2.17 -24.27 7.21
CA PHE A 378 -3.04 -24.38 6.05
C PHE A 378 -2.32 -25.05 4.88
N TYR A 379 -3.01 -26.02 4.28
CA TYR A 379 -2.58 -26.80 3.13
C TYR A 379 -3.58 -26.57 2.01
N ILE A 380 -3.11 -26.19 0.81
CA ILE A 380 -3.99 -26.04 -0.35
C ILE A 380 -4.36 -27.43 -0.90
N ASN A 381 -3.39 -28.35 -0.94
CA ASN A 381 -3.57 -29.74 -1.37
C ASN A 381 -3.23 -30.75 -0.25
N PRO A 382 -4.08 -30.93 0.77
CA PRO A 382 -3.86 -31.95 1.80
C PRO A 382 -4.04 -33.37 1.22
N ILE A 383 -3.17 -34.31 1.59
CA ILE A 383 -3.37 -35.73 1.29
C ILE A 383 -4.45 -36.26 2.26
N SER A 384 -5.51 -36.86 1.72
CA SER A 384 -6.46 -37.62 2.53
C SER A 384 -5.77 -38.83 3.16
N THR A 385 -5.46 -38.78 4.46
CA THR A 385 -4.93 -39.92 5.23
C THR A 385 -6.03 -40.92 5.65
N GLU A 386 -7.18 -40.89 4.97
CA GLU A 386 -8.20 -41.91 5.14
C GLU A 386 -7.74 -43.21 4.47
N THR A 387 -7.03 -44.03 5.26
CA THR A 387 -7.01 -45.47 5.04
C THR A 387 -8.47 -45.91 4.88
N PRO A 388 -8.86 -46.59 3.78
CA PRO A 388 -10.25 -46.96 3.57
C PRO A 388 -10.63 -48.02 4.60
N THR A 389 -11.20 -47.56 5.72
CA THR A 389 -11.79 -48.41 6.74
C THR A 389 -13.02 -49.01 6.09
N THR A 390 -12.83 -50.20 5.50
CA THR A 390 -13.85 -50.89 4.72
C THR A 390 -15.06 -51.11 5.63
N PRO A 391 -16.22 -50.49 5.38
CA PRO A 391 -17.40 -50.78 6.17
C PRO A 391 -17.75 -52.25 5.93
N GLN A 392 -17.80 -53.04 7.00
CA GLN A 392 -18.22 -54.43 6.85
C GLN A 392 -19.65 -54.46 6.31
N LEU A 393 -19.83 -55.23 5.23
CA LEU A 393 -21.07 -55.31 4.48
C LEU A 393 -22.13 -56.06 5.31
N SER A 394 -22.91 -55.35 6.12
CA SER A 394 -24.15 -55.88 6.68
C SER A 394 -25.24 -55.85 5.60
N THR A 395 -25.63 -57.02 5.12
CA THR A 395 -26.68 -57.19 4.12
C THR A 395 -28.06 -56.94 4.70
N ASP A 396 -28.83 -56.01 4.14
CA ASP A 396 -30.29 -56.00 4.20
C ASP A 396 -30.87 -55.45 2.89
N GLU A 397 -32.02 -56.01 2.48
CA GLU A 397 -32.61 -55.85 1.14
C GLU A 397 -33.41 -54.54 0.93
N PRO A 398 -33.62 -54.11 -0.34
CA PRO A 398 -34.23 -52.81 -0.64
C PRO A 398 -35.77 -52.83 -0.57
N VAL A 399 -36.34 -51.95 0.25
CA VAL A 399 -37.79 -51.68 0.29
C VAL A 399 -38.17 -50.57 -0.70
N LYS A 400 -39.16 -50.84 -1.56
CA LYS A 400 -39.68 -49.89 -2.56
C LYS A 400 -40.70 -48.91 -1.94
N PRO A 401 -40.70 -47.61 -2.30
CA PRO A 401 -41.79 -46.70 -1.95
C PRO A 401 -43.03 -46.91 -2.86
N PRO A 402 -44.26 -46.66 -2.36
CA PRO A 402 -45.50 -46.89 -3.11
C PRO A 402 -45.87 -45.72 -4.04
N THR A 403 -46.58 -46.06 -5.11
CA THR A 403 -47.23 -45.14 -6.05
C THR A 403 -48.62 -44.72 -5.60
N SER A 404 -49.04 -43.49 -5.88
CA SER A 404 -50.42 -43.23 -6.32
C SER A 404 -50.50 -41.97 -7.20
N GLN A 405 -51.42 -42.01 -8.16
CA GLN A 405 -51.72 -40.93 -9.12
C GLN A 405 -53.01 -40.23 -8.70
N TRP A 406 -53.19 -38.97 -9.12
CA TRP A 406 -54.52 -38.50 -9.52
C TRP A 406 -54.43 -37.51 -10.70
N LEU A 407 -55.31 -37.71 -11.67
CA LEU A 407 -55.60 -36.81 -12.79
C LEU A 407 -56.63 -35.73 -12.32
N THR A 408 -57.05 -34.69 -13.05
CA THR A 408 -57.34 -34.64 -14.50
C THR A 408 -57.54 -33.20 -15.03
N ARG A 409 -57.05 -32.99 -16.27
CA ARG A 409 -57.54 -32.12 -17.37
C ARG A 409 -58.72 -31.17 -17.13
N TRP A 410 -58.57 -29.96 -17.69
CA TRP A 410 -59.57 -29.40 -18.62
C TRP A 410 -58.92 -29.15 -20.00
N LEU A 411 -59.64 -29.51 -21.06
CA LEU A 411 -59.45 -29.18 -22.48
C LEU A 411 -60.82 -28.61 -22.94
N PHE A 412 -61.00 -27.70 -23.90
CA PHE A 412 -60.61 -27.59 -25.31
C PHE A 412 -60.88 -26.13 -25.74
N GLY A 413 -60.46 -25.57 -26.89
CA GLY A 413 -59.74 -26.11 -28.05
C GLY A 413 -59.47 -25.04 -29.13
N ALA A 414 -58.87 -25.46 -30.25
CA ALA A 414 -58.42 -24.65 -31.41
C ALA A 414 -59.48 -23.69 -32.02
N LYS A 415 -59.17 -22.66 -32.84
CA LYS A 415 -58.14 -22.45 -33.89
C LYS A 415 -57.74 -20.93 -33.94
N SER A 416 -56.90 -20.33 -34.80
CA SER A 416 -56.21 -20.70 -36.07
C SER A 416 -54.88 -19.91 -36.23
N ALA A 417 -54.22 -19.96 -37.40
CA ALA A 417 -53.08 -19.09 -37.79
C ALA A 417 -53.47 -18.09 -38.93
N PRO A 418 -52.53 -17.34 -39.53
CA PRO A 418 -52.02 -16.02 -39.13
C PRO A 418 -52.49 -14.88 -40.07
N ILE A 419 -52.15 -13.60 -39.81
CA ILE A 419 -51.81 -12.57 -40.83
C ILE A 419 -51.36 -11.22 -40.22
N ILE A 420 -50.41 -10.63 -40.92
CA ILE A 420 -49.78 -9.29 -40.86
C ILE A 420 -50.74 -8.11 -40.65
N LEU A 421 -50.49 -7.23 -39.66
CA LEU A 421 -50.47 -5.76 -39.78
C LEU A 421 -49.98 -5.10 -38.47
N GLY A 422 -49.28 -3.96 -38.51
CA GLY A 422 -49.00 -3.16 -37.31
C GLY A 422 -47.60 -2.55 -37.15
N GLY A 423 -46.66 -2.81 -38.07
CA GLY A 423 -45.39 -2.09 -38.13
C GLY A 423 -45.57 -0.65 -38.62
N LEU A 424 -46.07 0.26 -37.78
CA LEU A 424 -46.19 1.70 -38.09
C LEU A 424 -46.39 2.64 -36.87
N VAL A 425 -45.89 2.28 -35.68
CA VAL A 425 -45.93 3.16 -34.47
C VAL A 425 -44.54 3.48 -33.89
N LEU A 426 -43.49 2.70 -34.22
CA LEU A 426 -42.13 2.92 -33.70
C LEU A 426 -41.31 4.00 -34.47
N LEU A 427 -41.90 4.68 -35.45
CA LEU A 427 -41.25 5.73 -36.24
C LEU A 427 -41.55 7.17 -35.80
N SER A 428 -42.42 7.38 -34.80
CA SER A 428 -42.74 8.73 -34.28
C SER A 428 -41.90 9.17 -33.07
N LEU A 429 -41.21 8.24 -32.38
CA LEU A 429 -40.44 8.56 -31.17
C LEU A 429 -38.96 8.93 -31.45
N ALA A 430 -38.42 8.53 -32.60
CA ALA A 430 -37.00 8.77 -32.96
C ALA A 430 -36.68 10.23 -33.28
N ASN A 431 -37.65 11.00 -33.81
CA ASN A 431 -37.43 12.40 -34.21
C ASN A 431 -37.47 13.41 -33.05
N LEU A 432 -38.00 13.02 -31.87
CA LEU A 432 -38.09 13.94 -30.73
C LEU A 432 -36.76 14.05 -29.94
N LEU A 433 -35.94 13.00 -29.94
CA LEU A 433 -34.64 12.99 -29.26
C LEU A 433 -33.51 13.63 -30.08
N PHE A 434 -33.67 13.77 -31.40
CA PHE A 434 -32.72 14.48 -32.25
C PHE A 434 -32.80 16.01 -32.06
N PHE A 435 -34.01 16.54 -31.79
CA PHE A 435 -34.24 17.99 -31.69
C PHE A 435 -33.78 18.66 -30.39
N ILE A 436 -33.46 17.88 -29.34
CA ILE A 436 -32.93 18.41 -28.07
C ILE A 436 -31.39 18.47 -28.07
N LYS A 437 -30.71 17.85 -29.06
CA LYS A 437 -29.24 17.83 -29.14
C LYS A 437 -28.62 18.95 -29.99
N THR A 438 -29.43 19.79 -30.64
CA THR A 438 -28.97 20.88 -31.51
C THR A 438 -29.65 22.22 -31.20
N ASN A 439 -29.49 22.72 -29.97
CA ASN A 439 -29.52 24.15 -29.70
C ASN A 439 -28.87 24.51 -28.36
N ASN A 440 -27.53 24.58 -28.36
CA ASN A 440 -26.78 25.45 -27.46
C ASN A 440 -25.37 25.69 -28.02
N SER A 441 -25.28 26.63 -28.94
CA SER A 441 -24.02 27.19 -29.42
C SER A 441 -24.25 28.68 -29.65
N ASN A 442 -23.73 29.50 -28.74
CA ASN A 442 -23.13 30.81 -28.99
C ASN A 442 -23.03 31.63 -27.70
N HIS A 443 -22.01 31.32 -26.90
CA HIS A 443 -21.35 32.30 -26.04
C HIS A 443 -19.84 32.09 -26.13
N GLN A 444 -19.26 32.41 -27.30
CA GLN A 444 -17.83 32.69 -27.39
C GLN A 444 -17.54 33.96 -26.57
N LYS A 445 -17.24 33.78 -25.28
CA LYS A 445 -16.45 34.77 -24.57
C LYS A 445 -15.01 34.62 -25.05
N ASN A 446 -14.44 35.72 -25.55
CA ASN A 446 -13.05 35.79 -25.97
C ASN A 446 -12.12 35.42 -24.81
N VAL A 447 -11.68 34.16 -24.76
CA VAL A 447 -10.50 33.79 -24.00
C VAL A 447 -9.32 34.46 -24.69
N ARG A 448 -8.89 35.60 -24.15
CA ARG A 448 -7.53 36.08 -24.42
C ARG A 448 -6.60 34.94 -24.01
N GLN A 449 -5.88 34.37 -24.97
CA GLN A 449 -4.71 33.56 -24.66
C GLN A 449 -3.72 34.47 -23.93
N ILE A 450 -3.73 34.41 -22.60
CA ILE A 450 -2.62 34.91 -21.78
C ILE A 450 -1.45 34.00 -22.12
N SER A 451 -0.34 34.59 -22.58
CA SER A 451 0.84 33.84 -22.98
C SER A 451 1.31 32.95 -21.83
N THR A 452 1.43 31.64 -22.08
CA THR A 452 1.78 30.60 -21.11
C THR A 452 3.22 30.68 -20.57
N ASN A 453 3.89 31.82 -20.76
CA ASN A 453 5.26 32.11 -20.35
C ASN A 453 5.37 33.23 -19.29
N ASP A 454 4.26 33.81 -18.81
CA ASP A 454 4.31 34.77 -17.70
C ASP A 454 4.53 34.04 -16.37
N VAL A 455 5.74 34.13 -15.82
CA VAL A 455 6.14 33.53 -14.54
C VAL A 455 5.25 34.00 -13.38
N ASN A 456 4.69 35.21 -13.46
CA ASN A 456 3.78 35.72 -12.43
C ASN A 456 2.45 34.94 -12.40
N SER A 457 2.09 34.18 -13.44
CA SER A 457 0.93 33.29 -13.41
C SER A 457 1.14 32.05 -12.53
N TRP A 458 2.40 31.75 -12.15
CA TRP A 458 2.76 30.58 -11.35
C TRP A 458 2.99 30.91 -9.87
N ILE A 459 2.90 32.18 -9.45
CA ILE A 459 3.19 32.62 -8.09
C ILE A 459 1.97 33.33 -7.50
N SER A 460 1.59 33.01 -6.27
CA SER A 460 0.45 33.63 -5.58
C SER A 460 0.67 33.68 -4.07
N ALA A 461 0.35 34.82 -3.46
CA ALA A 461 0.17 34.93 -2.00
C ALA A 461 -1.32 34.81 -1.60
N GLY A 462 -2.21 34.60 -2.56
CA GLY A 462 -3.66 34.73 -2.40
C GLY A 462 -4.28 35.73 -3.38
N ASP A 463 -3.49 36.40 -4.22
CA ASP A 463 -3.96 37.32 -5.26
C ASP A 463 -4.52 36.61 -6.51
N ARG A 464 -4.10 35.37 -6.77
CA ARG A 464 -4.57 34.55 -7.92
C ARG A 464 -4.69 33.06 -7.63
N ILE A 465 -5.47 32.37 -8.45
CA ILE A 465 -5.57 30.90 -8.49
C ILE A 465 -4.31 30.35 -9.18
N LEU A 466 -3.72 29.27 -8.64
CA LEU A 466 -2.58 28.56 -9.24
C LEU A 466 -2.99 27.26 -9.94
N THR A 467 -4.00 26.56 -9.40
CA THR A 467 -4.54 25.27 -9.91
C THR A 467 -5.96 25.07 -9.38
N GLY A 468 -6.86 24.50 -10.17
CA GLY A 468 -8.26 24.28 -9.75
C GLY A 468 -9.22 25.39 -10.22
N SER A 469 -10.53 25.19 -10.00
CA SER A 469 -11.55 25.82 -10.85
C SER A 469 -11.78 27.32 -10.62
N HIS A 470 -11.82 28.06 -11.74
CA HIS A 470 -12.41 29.40 -11.89
C HIS A 470 -13.95 29.39 -11.85
N GLU A 471 -14.56 28.41 -11.18
CA GLU A 471 -16.01 28.20 -11.17
C GLU A 471 -16.64 28.47 -9.80
N ASP A 472 -15.81 28.81 -8.81
CA ASP A 472 -16.26 29.09 -7.45
C ASP A 472 -16.23 30.59 -7.10
N ARG A 473 -17.38 31.11 -6.71
CA ARG A 473 -17.57 32.52 -6.40
C ARG A 473 -16.77 33.00 -5.19
N ASP A 474 -16.66 32.21 -4.13
CA ASP A 474 -15.96 32.65 -2.91
C ASP A 474 -14.44 32.53 -3.07
N SER A 475 -13.96 31.59 -3.89
CA SER A 475 -12.59 31.59 -4.41
C SER A 475 -12.27 32.88 -5.19
N GLU A 476 -13.04 33.20 -6.22
CA GLU A 476 -12.82 34.40 -7.06
C GLU A 476 -12.87 35.70 -6.24
N LEU A 477 -13.84 35.81 -5.32
CA LEU A 477 -13.95 36.96 -4.42
C LEU A 477 -12.74 37.06 -3.49
N GLY A 478 -12.29 35.95 -2.90
CA GLY A 478 -11.10 35.91 -2.04
C GLY A 478 -9.87 36.47 -2.74
N HIS A 479 -9.61 36.04 -3.97
CA HIS A 479 -8.51 36.51 -4.81
C HIS A 479 -8.65 37.98 -5.23
N THR A 480 -9.86 38.40 -5.61
CA THR A 480 -10.17 39.78 -6.00
C THR A 480 -9.97 40.77 -4.84
N TYR A 481 -10.46 40.40 -3.64
CA TYR A 481 -10.26 41.20 -2.44
C TYR A 481 -8.79 41.23 -2.01
N PHE A 482 -8.06 40.12 -2.11
CA PHE A 482 -6.63 40.07 -1.79
C PHE A 482 -5.82 41.03 -2.69
N SER A 483 -6.06 40.94 -4.00
CA SER A 483 -5.45 41.84 -5.01
C SER A 483 -5.78 43.31 -4.77
N SER A 484 -6.94 43.59 -4.16
CA SER A 484 -7.41 44.94 -3.82
C SER A 484 -6.99 45.38 -2.40
N GLN A 485 -6.13 44.62 -1.71
CA GLN A 485 -5.69 44.83 -0.32
C GLN A 485 -6.84 44.87 0.72
N GLN A 486 -8.00 44.32 0.37
CA GLN A 486 -9.18 44.21 1.23
C GLN A 486 -9.09 42.91 2.05
N TYR A 487 -8.08 42.84 2.92
CA TYR A 487 -7.67 41.59 3.55
C TYR A 487 -8.73 40.96 4.46
N ALA A 488 -9.52 41.74 5.20
CA ALA A 488 -10.65 41.21 5.98
C ALA A 488 -11.71 40.53 5.08
N GLN A 489 -12.10 41.16 3.97
CA GLN A 489 -13.05 40.60 3.01
C GLN A 489 -12.48 39.35 2.32
N SER A 490 -11.19 39.37 1.99
CA SER A 490 -10.47 38.24 1.38
C SER A 490 -10.44 37.03 2.33
N ALA A 491 -10.03 37.22 3.58
CA ALA A 491 -10.03 36.18 4.61
C ALA A 491 -11.43 35.58 4.80
N ALA A 492 -12.47 36.42 4.87
CA ALA A 492 -13.85 35.97 5.03
C ALA A 492 -14.37 35.19 3.81
N ALA A 493 -13.91 35.49 2.60
CA ALA A 493 -14.27 34.74 1.39
C ALA A 493 -13.56 33.38 1.32
N PHE A 494 -12.25 33.33 1.60
CA PHE A 494 -11.53 32.06 1.69
C PHE A 494 -12.05 31.16 2.83
N ASP A 495 -12.46 31.73 3.96
CA ASP A 495 -13.10 30.97 5.05
C ASP A 495 -14.46 30.38 4.66
N ARG A 496 -15.26 31.08 3.83
CA ARG A 496 -16.51 30.51 3.30
C ARG A 496 -16.25 29.37 2.33
N TYR A 497 -15.29 29.54 1.41
CA TYR A 497 -14.84 28.46 0.51
C TYR A 497 -14.41 27.20 1.27
N LEU A 498 -13.63 27.38 2.35
CA LEU A 498 -13.20 26.28 3.23
C LEU A 498 -14.36 25.69 4.06
N GLY A 499 -15.39 26.47 4.37
CA GLY A 499 -16.57 26.01 5.11
C GLY A 499 -17.45 24.99 4.38
N GLU A 500 -17.28 24.84 3.07
CA GLU A 500 -18.09 23.90 2.28
C GLU A 500 -17.61 22.43 2.41
N ARG A 501 -18.58 21.51 2.29
CA ARG A 501 -18.34 20.07 2.50
C ARG A 501 -17.36 19.53 1.46
N GLY A 502 -16.21 19.06 1.95
CA GLY A 502 -15.13 18.51 1.13
C GLY A 502 -13.99 19.50 0.82
N ARG A 503 -14.12 20.78 1.20
CA ARG A 503 -13.10 21.82 0.95
C ARG A 503 -12.29 22.24 2.18
N ALA A 504 -12.78 21.94 3.38
CA ALA A 504 -12.17 22.33 4.67
C ALA A 504 -10.68 22.00 4.85
N ASN A 505 -10.16 20.98 4.14
CA ASN A 505 -8.77 20.54 4.23
C ASN A 505 -7.90 20.98 3.04
N ASN A 506 -8.35 21.92 2.19
CA ASN A 506 -7.54 22.43 1.07
C ASN A 506 -6.43 23.36 1.57
N PRO A 507 -5.15 22.94 1.59
CA PRO A 507 -4.09 23.66 2.28
C PRO A 507 -3.67 24.95 1.57
N GLN A 508 -3.86 25.03 0.25
CA GLN A 508 -3.62 26.25 -0.52
C GLN A 508 -4.55 27.38 -0.06
N PHE A 509 -5.85 27.09 0.08
CA PHE A 509 -6.83 28.07 0.56
C PHE A 509 -6.70 28.36 2.06
N VAL A 510 -6.23 27.41 2.86
CA VAL A 510 -5.85 27.64 4.27
C VAL A 510 -4.67 28.63 4.36
N ILE A 511 -3.67 28.51 3.50
CA ILE A 511 -2.56 29.48 3.40
C ILE A 511 -3.06 30.85 2.95
N PHE A 512 -3.89 30.93 1.90
CA PHE A 512 -4.42 32.21 1.42
C PHE A 512 -5.29 32.92 2.47
N SER A 513 -6.15 32.19 3.18
CA SER A 513 -6.90 32.72 4.34
C SER A 513 -5.96 33.20 5.45
N SER A 514 -4.90 32.44 5.77
CA SER A 514 -3.92 32.78 6.80
C SER A 514 -3.08 34.01 6.43
N ASN A 515 -2.70 34.17 5.15
CA ASN A 515 -2.01 35.33 4.63
C ASN A 515 -2.89 36.59 4.72
N ALA A 516 -4.16 36.49 4.34
CA ALA A 516 -5.10 37.60 4.44
C ALA A 516 -5.30 38.01 5.92
N LYS A 517 -5.42 37.06 6.84
CA LYS A 517 -5.49 37.32 8.29
C LYS A 517 -4.22 37.99 8.83
N ALA A 518 -3.04 37.53 8.41
CA ALA A 518 -1.75 38.11 8.80
C ALA A 518 -1.63 39.59 8.36
N TYR A 519 -1.93 39.89 7.09
CA TYR A 519 -1.93 41.28 6.60
C TYR A 519 -2.98 42.15 7.30
N GLN A 520 -4.19 41.62 7.52
CA GLN A 520 -5.25 42.32 8.24
C GLN A 520 -4.84 42.64 9.70
N GLN A 521 -4.21 41.70 10.41
CA GLN A 521 -3.73 41.92 11.78
C GLN A 521 -2.67 43.01 11.83
N VAL A 522 -1.67 42.96 10.95
CA VAL A 522 -0.59 43.98 10.95
C VAL A 522 -1.16 45.36 10.59
N ALA A 523 -2.15 45.43 9.71
CA ALA A 523 -2.83 46.69 9.36
C ALA A 523 -3.68 47.27 10.51
N THR A 524 -4.30 46.44 11.37
CA THR A 524 -5.15 46.94 12.48
C THR A 524 -4.43 47.11 13.81
N SER A 525 -3.43 46.27 14.08
CA SER A 525 -2.83 46.07 15.41
C SER A 525 -1.33 46.34 15.43
N GLY A 526 -0.73 46.63 14.27
CA GLY A 526 0.71 46.76 14.11
C GLY A 526 1.45 45.41 14.14
N GLY A 527 2.78 45.49 14.12
CA GLY A 527 3.67 44.34 14.01
C GLY A 527 4.44 44.32 12.69
N LYS A 528 5.10 43.20 12.38
CA LYS A 528 5.89 43.02 11.16
C LYS A 528 5.54 41.71 10.45
N ILE A 529 5.43 41.79 9.13
CA ILE A 529 5.31 40.62 8.25
C ILE A 529 6.70 39.97 8.07
N LEU A 530 6.75 38.66 8.19
CA LEU A 530 7.84 37.81 7.75
C LEU A 530 7.36 37.08 6.49
N LYS A 531 7.93 37.35 5.31
CA LYS A 531 7.58 36.60 4.10
C LYS A 531 8.50 35.38 3.97
N PHE A 532 7.90 34.22 3.75
CA PHE A 532 8.60 33.02 3.30
C PHE A 532 7.94 32.58 1.98
N ALA A 533 8.70 31.93 1.12
CA ALA A 533 8.16 31.30 -0.08
C ALA A 533 8.10 29.78 0.08
N THR A 534 7.22 29.13 -0.68
CA THR A 534 7.21 27.68 -0.87
C THR A 534 7.07 27.37 -2.35
N SER A 535 7.88 26.45 -2.88
CA SER A 535 7.78 26.01 -4.28
C SER A 535 7.38 24.54 -4.35
N VAL A 536 6.28 24.27 -5.05
CA VAL A 536 5.58 22.98 -5.05
C VAL A 536 5.05 22.63 -6.44
N PRO A 537 4.90 21.33 -6.77
CA PRO A 537 4.50 20.88 -8.10
C PRO A 537 2.98 20.73 -8.27
N LEU A 538 2.22 21.81 -8.08
CA LEU A 538 0.75 21.78 -8.05
C LEU A 538 0.08 21.24 -9.32
N GLY A 539 0.64 21.51 -10.51
CA GLY A 539 0.01 21.18 -11.79
C GLY A 539 0.35 19.80 -12.37
N ASN A 540 1.37 19.10 -11.85
CA ASN A 540 1.68 17.72 -12.27
C ASN A 540 1.92 16.72 -11.12
N ASN A 541 1.98 17.17 -9.87
CA ASN A 541 2.01 16.31 -8.69
C ASN A 541 1.26 16.98 -7.53
N GLN A 542 -0.05 17.13 -7.73
CA GLN A 542 -0.95 17.81 -6.80
C GLN A 542 -0.96 17.15 -5.41
N GLU A 543 -0.76 15.84 -5.31
CA GLU A 543 -0.72 15.12 -4.03
C GLU A 543 0.47 15.57 -3.17
N ILE A 544 1.71 15.46 -3.68
CA ILE A 544 2.90 15.92 -2.94
C ILE A 544 2.83 17.42 -2.64
N ALA A 545 2.36 18.23 -3.61
CA ALA A 545 2.14 19.66 -3.39
C ALA A 545 1.15 19.91 -2.24
N THR A 546 0.07 19.14 -2.16
CA THR A 546 -0.93 19.23 -1.07
C THR A 546 -0.33 18.86 0.28
N GLU A 547 0.48 17.80 0.37
CA GLU A 547 1.13 17.39 1.62
C GLU A 547 2.14 18.44 2.12
N ILE A 548 3.02 18.93 1.24
CA ILE A 548 3.99 20.00 1.58
C ILE A 548 3.24 21.26 2.04
N LEU A 549 2.22 21.70 1.29
CA LEU A 549 1.42 22.86 1.67
C LEU A 549 0.66 22.64 2.97
N ARG A 550 0.25 21.41 3.33
CA ARG A 550 -0.43 21.13 4.60
C ARG A 550 0.51 21.30 5.79
N GLY A 551 1.74 20.80 5.70
CA GLY A 551 2.78 21.03 6.71
C GLY A 551 3.11 22.52 6.87
N VAL A 552 3.28 23.24 5.76
CA VAL A 552 3.51 24.69 5.75
C VAL A 552 2.33 25.46 6.36
N ALA A 553 1.09 25.14 5.97
CA ALA A 553 -0.13 25.73 6.52
C ALA A 553 -0.25 25.52 8.04
N GLN A 554 0.01 24.30 8.52
CA GLN A 554 -0.02 23.97 9.94
C GLN A 554 0.99 24.82 10.73
N LYS A 555 2.23 24.95 10.23
CA LYS A 555 3.28 25.74 10.89
C LYS A 555 3.03 27.25 10.81
N GLN A 556 2.45 27.74 9.70
CA GLN A 556 2.00 29.13 9.59
C GLN A 556 0.93 29.46 10.64
N ILE A 557 -0.10 28.61 10.75
CA ILE A 557 -1.17 28.76 11.74
C ILE A 557 -0.62 28.69 13.18
N GLU A 558 0.29 27.74 13.45
CA GLU A 558 0.92 27.60 14.77
C GLU A 558 1.72 28.86 15.16
N PHE A 559 2.50 29.41 14.23
CA PHE A 559 3.30 30.62 14.46
C PHE A 559 2.41 31.86 14.64
N ASN A 560 1.47 32.09 13.72
CA ASN A 560 0.62 33.29 13.71
C ASN A 560 -0.32 33.36 14.92
N ARG A 561 -0.72 32.22 15.49
CA ARG A 561 -1.47 32.16 16.77
C ARG A 561 -0.61 32.50 17.99
N LYS A 562 0.69 32.19 17.96
CA LYS A 562 1.60 32.37 19.10
C LYS A 562 2.19 33.77 19.21
N SER A 563 2.24 34.52 18.10
CA SER A 563 2.90 35.83 18.03
C SER A 563 1.92 36.93 17.65
N SER A 564 1.77 37.95 18.51
CA SER A 564 0.97 39.15 18.20
C SER A 564 1.74 40.21 17.39
N THR A 565 3.07 40.18 17.42
CA THR A 565 3.95 41.23 16.85
C THR A 565 4.67 40.81 15.57
N LEU A 566 4.78 39.51 15.29
CA LEU A 566 5.33 38.96 14.05
C LEU A 566 4.30 38.05 13.40
N GLN A 567 4.08 38.21 12.10
CA GLN A 567 3.11 37.43 11.34
C GLN A 567 3.76 36.84 10.09
N LEU A 568 3.63 35.53 9.90
CA LEU A 568 4.18 34.77 8.79
C LEU A 568 3.21 34.77 7.61
N VAL A 569 3.71 35.21 6.44
CA VAL A 569 3.03 35.14 5.14
C VAL A 569 3.79 34.17 4.24
N ILE A 570 3.06 33.28 3.57
CA ILE A 570 3.61 32.25 2.68
C ILE A 570 3.24 32.57 1.24
N ILE A 571 4.24 32.78 0.38
CA ILE A 571 4.07 32.90 -1.07
C ILE A 571 4.19 31.52 -1.69
N ILE A 572 3.22 31.07 -2.48
CA ILE A 572 3.23 29.77 -3.16
C ILE A 572 3.69 29.96 -4.61
N GLY A 573 4.70 29.20 -5.05
CA GLY A 573 5.09 29.03 -6.45
C GLY A 573 4.74 27.63 -6.95
N ASN A 574 4.13 27.55 -8.14
CA ASN A 574 3.90 26.29 -8.84
C ASN A 574 5.03 26.00 -9.85
N ASP A 575 5.98 25.15 -9.49
CA ASP A 575 7.09 24.78 -10.37
C ASP A 575 6.83 23.56 -11.28
N ASP A 576 5.75 22.80 -11.06
CA ASP A 576 5.48 21.52 -11.72
C ASP A 576 6.71 20.57 -11.76
N ASN A 577 7.59 20.60 -10.74
CA ASN A 577 8.90 19.93 -10.72
C ASN A 577 9.80 20.23 -11.95
N SER A 578 9.49 21.25 -12.74
CA SER A 578 10.19 21.60 -13.98
C SER A 578 11.44 22.42 -13.67
N SER A 579 12.57 22.01 -14.22
CA SER A 579 13.85 22.73 -14.13
C SER A 579 13.77 24.18 -14.66
N ASP A 580 13.02 24.41 -15.73
CA ASP A 580 12.82 25.75 -16.31
C ASP A 580 11.89 26.63 -15.44
N LYS A 581 10.77 26.07 -14.96
CA LYS A 581 9.85 26.83 -14.09
C LYS A 581 10.46 27.13 -12.73
N SER A 582 11.11 26.14 -12.11
CA SER A 582 11.79 26.31 -10.81
C SER A 582 12.89 27.36 -10.86
N GLN A 583 13.71 27.39 -11.92
CA GLN A 583 14.71 28.44 -12.10
C GLN A 583 14.07 29.83 -12.21
N LYS A 584 13.00 29.97 -13.00
CA LYS A 584 12.26 31.24 -13.18
C LYS A 584 11.55 31.70 -11.90
N ILE A 585 10.96 30.78 -11.15
CA ILE A 585 10.31 31.05 -9.86
C ILE A 585 11.37 31.44 -8.82
N ALA A 586 12.51 30.74 -8.77
CA ALA A 586 13.63 31.09 -7.91
C ALA A 586 14.15 32.51 -8.19
N GLN A 587 14.20 32.90 -9.46
CA GLN A 587 14.59 34.25 -9.86
C GLN A 587 13.57 35.30 -9.37
N LYS A 588 12.27 35.01 -9.46
CA LYS A 588 11.22 35.86 -8.88
C LYS A 588 11.27 35.94 -7.36
N PHE A 589 11.62 34.86 -6.66
CA PHE A 589 11.78 34.89 -5.20
C PHE A 589 13.03 35.66 -4.75
N VAL A 590 14.10 35.68 -5.56
CA VAL A 590 15.29 36.51 -5.31
C VAL A 590 15.04 38.00 -5.62
N GLU A 591 14.12 38.31 -6.55
CA GLU A 591 13.72 39.68 -6.88
C GLU A 591 12.87 40.37 -5.77
N ASP A 592 12.21 39.64 -4.87
CA ASP A 592 11.51 40.20 -3.69
C ASP A 592 12.40 40.15 -2.44
N PRO A 593 13.03 41.27 -2.02
CA PRO A 593 13.98 41.30 -0.90
C PRO A 593 13.33 41.08 0.48
N ASP A 594 12.00 41.06 0.58
CA ASP A 594 11.30 40.75 1.83
C ASP A 594 11.20 39.23 2.09
N ILE A 595 11.44 38.38 1.09
CA ILE A 595 11.41 36.91 1.24
C ILE A 595 12.67 36.47 1.99
N LEU A 596 12.47 35.87 3.17
CA LEU A 596 13.57 35.50 4.08
C LEU A 596 14.16 34.13 3.78
N ALA A 597 13.33 33.18 3.33
CA ALA A 597 13.75 31.85 2.89
C ALA A 597 12.67 31.20 2.00
N VAL A 598 13.08 30.15 1.28
CA VAL A 598 12.21 29.29 0.46
C VAL A 598 12.13 27.89 1.06
N VAL A 599 10.93 27.33 1.18
CA VAL A 599 10.69 25.91 1.46
C VAL A 599 10.41 25.18 0.15
N GLY A 600 11.18 24.14 -0.14
CA GLY A 600 11.23 23.52 -1.48
C GLY A 600 12.60 23.71 -2.12
N HIS A 601 12.79 23.41 -3.40
CA HIS A 601 11.82 22.79 -4.30
C HIS A 601 11.61 21.31 -3.95
N ASN A 602 10.59 20.68 -4.52
CA ASN A 602 10.32 19.27 -4.26
C ASN A 602 11.28 18.33 -5.00
N ALA A 603 11.25 18.31 -6.34
CA ALA A 603 12.12 17.45 -7.11
C ALA A 603 13.60 17.91 -7.04
N SER A 604 14.52 16.96 -7.23
CA SER A 604 15.96 17.23 -7.10
C SER A 604 16.51 18.06 -8.27
N ASN A 605 16.04 17.83 -9.50
CA ASN A 605 16.35 18.68 -10.66
C ASN A 605 15.86 20.13 -10.49
N ALA A 606 14.65 20.31 -9.93
CA ALA A 606 14.11 21.63 -9.63
C ALA A 606 14.90 22.33 -8.53
N SER A 607 15.28 21.59 -7.49
CA SER A 607 16.13 22.09 -6.39
C SER A 607 17.54 22.45 -6.86
N GLU A 608 18.13 21.68 -7.77
CA GLU A 608 19.45 21.99 -8.34
C GLU A 608 19.44 23.26 -9.18
N GLU A 609 18.47 23.44 -10.09
CA GLU A 609 18.39 24.65 -10.92
C GLU A 609 18.04 25.89 -10.10
N ALA A 610 17.12 25.78 -9.15
CA ALA A 610 16.77 26.87 -8.25
C ALA A 610 17.95 27.25 -7.31
N ALA A 611 18.68 26.28 -6.77
CA ALA A 611 19.85 26.53 -5.93
C ALA A 611 21.00 27.24 -6.68
N LYS A 612 21.08 27.16 -8.02
CA LYS A 612 22.02 27.99 -8.81
C LYS A 612 21.65 29.48 -8.72
N VAL A 613 20.35 29.80 -8.62
CA VAL A 613 19.82 31.17 -8.53
C VAL A 613 19.87 31.70 -7.08
N TYR A 614 19.45 30.89 -6.11
CA TYR A 614 19.46 31.27 -4.69
C TYR A 614 20.86 31.47 -4.09
N ASN A 615 21.90 30.92 -4.72
CA ASN A 615 23.28 30.93 -4.21
C ASN A 615 23.73 32.33 -3.73
N ARG A 616 24.01 32.44 -2.42
CA ARG A 616 24.39 33.67 -1.69
C ARG A 616 23.35 34.79 -1.63
N GLN A 617 22.14 34.60 -2.16
CA GLN A 617 21.08 35.61 -2.20
C GLN A 617 19.88 35.26 -1.31
N LEU A 618 19.49 33.97 -1.26
CA LEU A 618 18.32 33.52 -0.50
C LEU A 618 18.58 32.14 0.11
N VAL A 619 18.05 31.87 1.30
CA VAL A 619 18.20 30.56 1.96
C VAL A 619 17.13 29.60 1.42
N MET A 620 17.56 28.41 0.99
CA MET A 620 16.66 27.35 0.56
C MET A 620 16.67 26.18 1.56
N LEU A 621 15.48 25.81 2.02
CA LEU A 621 15.19 24.62 2.81
C LEU A 621 14.40 23.64 1.95
N SER A 622 15.06 22.70 1.27
CA SER A 622 14.31 21.65 0.59
C SER A 622 13.88 20.57 1.60
N PRO A 623 12.57 20.30 1.75
CA PRO A 623 12.08 19.25 2.64
C PRO A 623 12.25 17.85 2.06
N THR A 624 12.51 17.71 0.74
CA THR A 624 12.42 16.44 0.01
C THR A 624 13.54 16.19 -1.02
N SER A 625 14.49 17.12 -1.21
CA SER A 625 15.62 16.93 -2.15
C SER A 625 16.78 16.14 -1.56
N PHE A 626 17.40 15.30 -2.39
CA PHE A 626 18.53 14.43 -2.01
C PHE A 626 19.77 14.63 -2.92
N SER A 627 19.86 15.77 -3.63
CA SER A 627 20.97 16.01 -4.58
C SER A 627 22.35 15.99 -3.91
N THR A 628 23.30 15.28 -4.52
CA THR A 628 24.71 15.26 -4.09
C THR A 628 25.44 16.57 -4.41
N LYS A 629 25.02 17.32 -5.44
CA LYS A 629 25.58 18.64 -5.82
C LYS A 629 25.21 19.77 -4.84
N LEU A 630 24.39 19.43 -3.86
CA LEU A 630 24.00 20.26 -2.72
C LEU A 630 24.77 19.89 -1.43
N LYS A 631 25.68 18.91 -1.46
CA LYS A 631 26.57 18.60 -0.33
C LYS A 631 27.71 19.61 -0.19
N LYS A 632 28.22 19.72 1.03
CA LYS A 632 29.14 20.77 1.51
C LYS A 632 30.57 20.68 0.94
N GLU A 633 30.95 19.58 0.30
CA GLU A 633 32.35 19.28 -0.05
C GLU A 633 32.81 19.90 -1.39
N ASP A 634 31.91 20.21 -2.32
CA ASP A 634 32.26 20.83 -3.62
C ASP A 634 32.16 22.37 -3.64
N ARG A 635 31.70 23.02 -2.55
CA ARG A 635 31.62 24.49 -2.45
C ARG A 635 32.03 24.97 -1.07
N GLN A 636 33.31 25.30 -0.94
CA GLN A 636 33.96 25.73 0.30
C GLN A 636 33.41 27.05 0.89
N ASP A 637 32.61 27.82 0.13
CA ASP A 637 32.11 29.17 0.47
C ASP A 637 30.59 29.39 0.24
N SER A 638 29.73 28.46 0.66
CA SER A 638 28.26 28.56 0.50
C SER A 638 27.48 28.45 1.83
N ILE A 639 26.80 29.53 2.23
CA ILE A 639 26.02 29.62 3.49
C ILE A 639 24.51 29.28 3.27
N SER A 640 24.05 29.25 2.01
CA SER A 640 22.62 29.36 1.65
C SER A 640 21.76 28.09 1.74
N LEU A 641 22.24 26.98 2.31
CA LEU A 641 21.58 25.68 2.16
C LEU A 641 21.53 24.84 3.44
N LEU A 642 20.34 24.40 3.82
CA LEU A 642 20.12 23.32 4.79
C LEU A 642 19.27 22.22 4.13
N LEU A 643 19.82 21.00 4.12
CA LEU A 643 19.10 19.77 3.81
C LEU A 643 18.59 19.17 5.12
N LEU A 644 17.27 19.04 5.27
CA LEU A 644 16.67 18.30 6.38
C LEU A 644 16.30 16.89 5.88
N PRO A 645 16.93 15.81 6.38
CA PRO A 645 16.41 14.47 6.15
C PRO A 645 15.02 14.36 6.79
N LEU A 646 14.10 13.71 6.08
CA LEU A 646 12.68 13.63 6.39
C LEU A 646 12.41 12.74 7.63
N ILE A 647 12.68 13.28 8.82
CA ILE A 647 12.53 12.63 10.14
C ILE A 647 11.70 13.50 11.13
N LEU A 648 11.38 14.75 10.76
CA LEU A 648 10.61 15.68 11.61
C LEU A 648 9.49 16.38 10.82
N LEU A 649 8.41 15.64 10.53
CA LEU A 649 7.07 16.17 10.26
C LEU A 649 6.02 15.15 10.69
#